data_AF-A0A960PTB9-F1
#
_entry.id   AF-A0A960PTB9-F1
#
_cell.length_a   1.000
_cell.length_b   1.000
_cell.length_c   1.000
_cell.angle_alpha   90.00
_cell.angle_beta   90.00
_cell.angle_gamma   90.00
#
_symmetry.space_group_name_H-M   'P 1'
#
loop_
_entity.id
_entity.type
_entity.pdbx_description
1 polymer ?
#
loop_
_entity_poly.entity_id
_entity_poly.type
_entity_poly.pdbx_seq_one_letter_code
_entity_poly.pdbx_strand_id
1 'polypeptide(L)'
;MATAVRTVHVVAKTHLDLGFTALAAEVEDRYLRVLFPAAIATAAELERRGAPERLVWTTGSWILERALADPDEGRAAAVAAAVEAGHLAWHALPLTFHTELMDAPLVRTALGISADLDARFGRTTTAAKMTDVPGHTRGLVPLLAEAGVTFLHLGVNPAWPVPDVPAVFRWRAPDGSEVVVAHRAGGYGGEVVVEGCDHALAFLHAGDNSGPPTAAEVVEAHAALARRHPGAAIVASTLDAFARALDASGAAGGLPVVTAEIGDPWLFGAGSDPQKVAAFRAALRGERSPEVDRRLLLVAEHTWGLDQKEALPDTEHWSAADLVELRSTPAARRFEASWAEQRSYLDGLRRGRSVEAVPSGGDHAAGVPVGQVVAMGAWEAAIDDRGALIHLRDRADGRVLADREHPLGLLAHQTFSAADYERFYAQLTPAPEDDGWARWDNTKPGLERTGATSSWASGSVVAAWVVELSDADAGWELEVAVQMPAEHVASGAAPVAHLRWRFPLAGSDSGGGEPLALEVRWEAKPASRLPEATWVSFVPTVAVPERWLFDKLGQDVSPLDVVRHGGRSLHAVGERGARCTGPDGRLVLRTLDAPLMAPGAPNLLDADPPVPELSGGLHVLLHDNCWGTNFPMWNEGPARFRFELDPS
;
A
#
# COMPACT_ATOMS: atom_id res chain seq x y z
N MET A 1 27.92 -21.54 24.32
CA MET A 1 26.72 -21.97 25.09
C MET A 1 25.68 -20.90 24.85
N ALA A 2 24.45 -21.26 24.47
CA ALA A 2 23.38 -20.27 24.28
C ALA A 2 23.16 -19.49 25.58
N THR A 3 23.03 -18.17 25.49
CA THR A 3 22.72 -17.32 26.64
C THR A 3 21.37 -17.74 27.22
N ALA A 4 21.33 -18.07 28.51
CA ALA A 4 20.09 -18.42 29.17
C ALA A 4 19.22 -17.18 29.35
N VAL A 5 17.94 -17.26 28.94
CA VAL A 5 16.95 -16.20 29.13
C VAL A 5 16.70 -16.03 30.63
N ARG A 6 16.88 -14.80 31.14
CA ARG A 6 16.65 -14.41 32.53
C ARG A 6 15.40 -13.56 32.70
N THR A 7 14.95 -12.86 31.68
CA THR A 7 13.73 -12.04 31.72
C THR A 7 12.93 -12.21 30.44
N VAL A 8 11.62 -12.39 30.57
CA VAL A 8 10.69 -12.42 29.46
C VAL A 8 9.75 -11.23 29.56
N HIS A 9 9.85 -10.33 28.59
CA HIS A 9 8.99 -9.16 28.43
C HIS A 9 7.68 -9.58 27.77
N VAL A 10 6.57 -9.53 28.51
CA VAL A 10 5.24 -9.85 28.01
C VAL A 10 4.54 -8.58 27.54
N VAL A 11 4.34 -8.45 26.23
CA VAL A 11 3.64 -7.32 25.61
C VAL A 11 2.24 -7.79 25.23
N ALA A 12 1.21 -7.22 25.85
CA ALA A 12 -0.18 -7.46 25.48
C ALA A 12 -0.62 -6.43 24.43
N LYS A 13 -1.22 -6.87 23.33
CA LYS A 13 -1.68 -6.00 22.24
C LYS A 13 -2.84 -6.62 21.48
N THR A 14 -3.62 -5.75 20.84
CA THR A 14 -4.66 -6.10 19.87
C THR A 14 -4.27 -5.50 18.51
N HIS A 15 -4.55 -6.23 17.44
CA HIS A 15 -4.46 -5.70 16.07
C HIS A 15 -5.60 -4.71 15.85
N LEU A 16 -5.27 -3.55 15.28
CA LEU A 16 -6.24 -2.50 15.00
C LEU A 16 -6.42 -2.42 13.48
N ASP A 17 -7.64 -2.70 13.05
CA ASP A 17 -8.12 -2.47 11.70
C ASP A 17 -9.13 -1.33 11.74
N LEU A 18 -8.89 -0.23 11.02
CA LEU A 18 -9.85 0.87 10.91
C LEU A 18 -10.88 0.58 9.82
N GLY A 19 -11.63 -0.48 10.06
CA GLY A 19 -12.44 -1.19 9.08
C GLY A 19 -12.48 -2.66 9.44
N PHE A 20 -12.57 -3.52 8.42
CA PHE A 20 -12.54 -4.98 8.49
C PHE A 20 -13.68 -5.57 9.32
N THR A 21 -13.61 -5.51 10.66
CA THR A 21 -14.63 -6.09 11.56
C THR A 21 -15.90 -5.24 11.70
N ALA A 22 -15.80 -3.94 11.48
CA ALA A 22 -16.92 -2.99 11.54
C ALA A 22 -16.59 -1.73 10.71
N LEU A 23 -17.50 -0.76 10.63
CA LEU A 23 -17.17 0.55 10.05
C LEU A 23 -16.06 1.20 10.87
N ALA A 24 -15.19 2.00 10.25
CA ALA A 24 -14.02 2.58 10.91
C ALA A 24 -14.41 3.41 12.13
N ALA A 25 -15.48 4.21 12.03
CA ALA A 25 -16.02 4.98 13.16
C ALA A 25 -16.59 4.07 14.27
N GLU A 26 -17.18 2.93 13.93
CA GLU A 26 -17.69 1.96 14.92
C GLU A 26 -16.53 1.25 15.64
N VAL A 27 -15.44 0.94 14.93
CA VAL A 27 -14.23 0.38 15.54
C VAL A 27 -13.61 1.40 16.50
N GLU A 28 -13.42 2.64 16.06
CA GLU A 28 -12.91 3.72 16.91
C GLU A 28 -13.77 3.84 18.18
N ASP A 29 -15.09 3.98 18.03
CA ASP A 29 -16.02 4.11 19.16
C ASP A 29 -15.91 2.92 20.13
N ARG A 30 -15.79 1.69 19.62
CA ARG A 30 -15.58 0.48 20.44
C ARG A 30 -14.27 0.55 21.23
N TYR A 31 -13.17 1.02 20.63
CA TYR A 31 -11.92 1.19 21.36
C TYR A 31 -12.07 2.17 22.52
N LEU A 32 -12.65 3.35 22.28
CA LEU A 32 -12.80 4.39 23.30
C LEU A 32 -13.78 3.98 24.41
N ARG A 33 -14.92 3.39 24.06
CA ARG A 33 -16.01 3.12 25.02
C ARG A 33 -15.97 1.75 25.69
N VAL A 34 -15.30 0.78 25.08
CA VAL A 34 -15.32 -0.61 25.55
C VAL A 34 -13.91 -1.11 25.85
N LEU A 35 -12.99 -1.01 24.90
CA LEU A 35 -11.70 -1.72 25.01
C LEU A 35 -10.73 -1.04 25.99
N PHE A 36 -10.58 0.28 25.94
CA PHE A 36 -9.78 1.00 26.94
C PHE A 36 -10.32 0.80 28.37
N PRO A 37 -11.62 0.98 28.65
CA PRO A 37 -12.19 0.65 29.97
C PRO A 37 -11.94 -0.80 30.40
N ALA A 38 -12.07 -1.78 29.49
CA ALA A 38 -11.83 -3.19 29.80
C ALA A 38 -10.35 -3.47 30.14
N ALA A 39 -9.40 -2.82 29.44
CA ALA A 39 -7.97 -2.95 29.72
C ALA A 39 -7.63 -2.40 31.11
N ILE A 40 -8.17 -1.22 31.44
CA ILE A 40 -7.99 -0.57 32.75
C ILE A 40 -8.58 -1.44 33.86
N ALA A 41 -9.80 -1.96 33.65
CA ALA A 41 -10.45 -2.84 34.62
C ALA A 41 -9.64 -4.13 34.87
N THR A 42 -9.11 -4.73 33.80
CA THR A 42 -8.28 -5.94 33.90
C THR A 42 -6.97 -5.67 34.65
N ALA A 43 -6.30 -4.55 34.35
CA ALA A 43 -5.08 -4.16 35.06
C ALA A 43 -5.33 -3.96 36.55
N ALA A 44 -6.39 -3.23 36.91
CA ALA A 44 -6.79 -3.01 38.30
C ALA A 44 -7.18 -4.33 39.03
N GLU A 45 -7.80 -5.27 38.32
CA GLU A 45 -8.08 -6.61 38.88
C GLU A 45 -6.79 -7.36 39.22
N LEU A 46 -5.83 -7.40 38.30
CA LEU A 46 -4.54 -8.05 38.50
C LEU A 46 -3.76 -7.43 39.67
N GLU A 47 -3.80 -6.10 39.83
CA GLU A 47 -3.20 -5.42 40.97
C GLU A 47 -3.87 -5.82 42.30
N ARG A 48 -5.20 -5.81 42.37
CA ARG A 48 -5.94 -6.19 43.59
C ARG A 48 -5.68 -7.63 44.02
N ARG A 49 -5.39 -8.52 43.07
CA ARG A 49 -5.04 -9.92 43.38
C ARG A 49 -3.72 -10.05 44.13
N GLY A 50 -2.82 -9.05 44.05
CA GLY A 50 -1.54 -9.03 44.77
C GLY A 50 -0.52 -10.09 44.34
N ALA A 51 -0.81 -10.85 43.29
CA ALA A 51 0.09 -11.81 42.65
C ALA A 51 1.12 -11.05 41.76
N PRO A 52 2.16 -11.68 41.19
CA PRO A 52 3.17 -10.96 40.39
C PRO A 52 2.71 -10.55 38.99
N GLU A 53 1.66 -11.17 38.44
CA GLU A 53 1.17 -10.91 37.09
C GLU A 53 0.58 -9.50 36.97
N ARG A 54 0.93 -8.79 35.89
CA ARG A 54 0.43 -7.45 35.58
C ARG A 54 -0.03 -7.39 34.12
N LEU A 55 -0.80 -6.36 33.78
CA LEU A 55 -1.15 -6.04 32.40
C LEU A 55 -0.60 -4.67 32.03
N VAL A 56 0.14 -4.63 30.92
CA VAL A 56 0.46 -3.42 30.18
C VAL A 56 -0.11 -3.62 28.79
N TRP A 57 -1.26 -3.01 28.50
CA TRP A 57 -1.90 -3.12 27.18
C TRP A 57 -1.32 -2.05 26.26
N THR A 58 -0.74 -2.50 25.14
CA THR A 58 -0.02 -1.66 24.18
C THR A 58 -0.85 -1.49 22.91
N THR A 59 -1.09 -0.24 22.49
CA THR A 59 -1.78 0.09 21.25
C THR A 59 -0.85 0.83 20.27
N GLY A 60 -1.30 1.06 19.02
CA GLY A 60 -0.69 2.13 18.22
C GLY A 60 -0.93 3.50 18.87
N SER A 61 -0.05 4.46 18.61
CA SER A 61 -0.11 5.79 19.21
C SER A 61 -1.36 6.58 18.81
N TRP A 62 -1.90 6.40 17.59
CA TRP A 62 -3.08 7.13 17.12
C TRP A 62 -4.33 6.84 17.95
N ILE A 63 -4.70 5.57 18.16
CA ILE A 63 -5.94 5.27 18.91
C ILE A 63 -5.87 5.72 20.37
N LEU A 64 -4.66 5.77 20.95
CA LEU A 64 -4.43 6.33 22.28
C LEU A 64 -4.54 7.87 22.28
N GLU A 65 -3.98 8.55 21.27
CA GLU A 65 -4.19 10.00 21.05
C GLU A 65 -5.69 10.32 20.98
N ARG A 66 -6.46 9.52 20.22
CA ARG A 66 -7.92 9.66 20.11
C ARG A 66 -8.63 9.51 21.46
N ALA A 67 -8.29 8.48 22.23
CA ALA A 67 -8.88 8.26 23.55
C ALA A 67 -8.53 9.37 24.56
N LEU A 68 -7.34 9.96 24.45
CA LEU A 68 -6.91 11.08 25.28
C LEU A 68 -7.50 12.43 24.84
N ALA A 69 -8.04 12.52 23.62
CA ALA A 69 -8.74 13.66 23.05
C ALA A 69 -10.27 13.49 23.08
N ASP A 70 -10.79 12.47 23.78
CA ASP A 70 -12.23 12.23 23.91
C ASP A 70 -12.93 13.48 24.51
N PRO A 71 -14.07 13.94 23.95
CA PRO A 71 -14.81 15.07 24.49
C PRO A 71 -15.36 14.83 25.91
N ASP A 72 -15.46 13.57 26.36
CA ASP A 72 -15.76 13.22 27.73
C ASP A 72 -14.49 13.26 28.58
N GLU A 73 -14.32 14.36 29.33
CA GLU A 73 -13.17 14.60 30.20
C GLU A 73 -12.95 13.47 31.21
N GLY A 74 -14.00 12.78 31.65
CA GLY A 74 -13.91 11.66 32.58
C GLY A 74 -13.24 10.44 31.95
N ARG A 75 -13.60 10.10 30.71
CA ARG A 75 -12.92 9.03 29.94
C ARG A 75 -11.49 9.41 29.63
N ALA A 76 -11.24 10.63 29.14
CA ALA A 76 -9.89 11.09 28.82
C ALA A 76 -8.98 11.08 30.06
N ALA A 77 -9.48 11.50 31.22
CA ALA A 77 -8.75 11.46 32.48
C ALA A 77 -8.46 10.03 32.96
N ALA A 78 -9.41 9.10 32.81
CA ALA A 78 -9.21 7.69 33.17
C ALA A 78 -8.11 7.04 32.31
N VAL A 79 -8.07 7.34 31.01
CA VAL A 79 -7.02 6.86 30.10
C VAL A 79 -5.67 7.47 30.47
N ALA A 80 -5.61 8.78 30.75
CA ALA A 80 -4.37 9.44 31.18
C ALA A 80 -3.82 8.84 32.49
N ALA A 81 -4.68 8.62 33.49
CA ALA A 81 -4.29 7.99 34.75
C ALA A 81 -3.79 6.54 34.54
N ALA A 82 -4.41 5.79 33.64
CA ALA A 82 -3.97 4.44 33.29
C ALA A 82 -2.63 4.42 32.55
N VAL A 83 -2.35 5.43 31.73
CA VAL A 83 -1.01 5.64 31.17
C VAL A 83 -0.01 5.89 32.30
N GLU A 84 -0.27 6.85 33.20
CA GLU A 84 0.62 7.18 34.32
C GLU A 84 0.89 5.98 35.25
N ALA A 85 -0.13 5.16 35.51
CA ALA A 85 -0.03 3.94 36.29
C ALA A 85 0.72 2.79 35.58
N GLY A 86 1.04 2.96 34.30
CA GLY A 86 1.72 1.94 33.49
C GLY A 86 0.81 0.80 33.02
N HIS A 87 -0.52 0.98 33.08
CA HIS A 87 -1.49 -0.01 32.58
C HIS A 87 -1.64 0.06 31.05
N LEU A 88 -1.39 1.25 30.49
CA LEU A 88 -1.44 1.52 29.05
C LEU A 88 -0.10 2.01 28.52
N ALA A 89 0.26 1.53 27.33
CA ALA A 89 1.45 1.94 26.59
C ALA A 89 1.14 2.08 25.09
N TRP A 90 2.07 2.71 24.37
CA TRP A 90 2.03 2.83 22.91
C TRP A 90 3.38 2.42 22.32
N HIS A 91 3.43 2.35 20.99
CA HIS A 91 4.67 2.19 20.23
C HIS A 91 4.72 3.26 19.13
N ALA A 92 5.88 3.43 18.49
CA ALA A 92 6.17 4.61 17.68
C ALA A 92 5.24 4.77 16.46
N LEU A 93 4.83 3.66 15.83
CA LEU A 93 3.97 3.70 14.65
C LEU A 93 2.49 3.71 15.07
N PRO A 94 1.69 4.65 14.56
CA PRO A 94 0.30 4.80 15.01
C PRO A 94 -0.65 3.71 14.52
N LEU A 95 -0.40 3.17 13.33
CA LEU A 95 -1.27 2.25 12.59
C LEU A 95 -0.41 1.24 11.82
N THR A 96 -1.03 0.19 11.26
CA THR A 96 -0.42 -0.61 10.19
C THR A 96 -0.66 0.09 8.86
N PHE A 97 0.39 0.25 8.07
CA PHE A 97 0.34 1.01 6.82
C PHE A 97 0.75 0.19 5.60
N HIS A 98 0.17 0.53 4.45
CA HIS A 98 0.80 0.33 3.14
C HIS A 98 1.90 1.39 2.97
N THR A 99 3.06 1.17 3.59
CA THR A 99 4.13 2.19 3.71
C THR A 99 4.62 2.77 2.39
N GLU A 100 4.53 2.01 1.29
CA GLU A 100 4.92 2.49 -0.04
C GLU A 100 3.97 3.54 -0.63
N LEU A 101 2.74 3.65 -0.13
CA LEU A 101 1.81 4.72 -0.55
C LEU A 101 2.18 6.08 0.05
N MET A 102 2.93 6.11 1.15
CA MET A 102 3.22 7.32 1.91
C MET A 102 4.39 8.10 1.31
N ASP A 103 4.52 9.37 1.70
CA ASP A 103 5.75 10.15 1.54
C ASP A 103 6.45 10.39 2.88
N ALA A 104 7.72 10.81 2.83
CA ALA A 104 8.52 11.00 4.03
C ALA A 104 7.91 12.02 5.02
N PRO A 105 7.35 13.18 4.60
CA PRO A 105 6.62 14.06 5.51
C PRO A 105 5.46 13.37 6.23
N LEU A 106 4.65 12.57 5.53
CA LEU A 106 3.52 11.88 6.16
C LEU A 106 3.99 10.86 7.20
N VAL A 107 5.06 10.12 6.93
CA VAL A 107 5.67 9.20 7.91
C VAL A 107 6.20 9.96 9.14
N ARG A 108 6.82 11.13 8.96
CA ARG A 108 7.24 11.97 10.09
C ARG A 108 6.06 12.44 10.92
N THR A 109 4.93 12.82 10.28
CA THR A 109 3.70 13.13 11.02
C THR A 109 3.19 11.92 11.79
N ALA A 110 3.25 10.71 11.23
CA ALA A 110 2.88 9.47 11.92
C ALA A 110 3.71 9.25 13.19
N LEU A 111 5.03 9.38 13.10
CA LEU A 111 5.97 9.23 14.22
C LEU A 111 5.82 10.36 15.24
N GLY A 112 5.46 11.57 14.78
CA GLY A 112 5.18 12.73 15.61
C GLY A 112 4.07 12.52 16.63
N ILE A 113 3.06 11.69 16.32
CA ILE A 113 1.99 11.34 17.27
C ILE A 113 2.59 10.67 18.52
N SER A 114 3.53 9.75 18.33
CA SER A 114 4.22 9.11 19.46
C SER A 114 5.11 10.09 20.22
N ALA A 115 5.78 11.01 19.51
CA ALA A 115 6.63 12.03 20.13
C ALA A 115 5.81 13.01 21.00
N ASP A 116 4.61 13.39 20.56
CA ASP A 116 3.69 14.23 21.34
C ASP A 116 3.23 13.52 22.63
N LEU A 117 2.96 12.21 22.56
CA LEU A 117 2.63 11.39 23.73
C LEU A 117 3.84 11.26 24.69
N ASP A 118 5.03 11.04 24.15
CA ASP A 118 6.27 10.99 24.92
C ASP A 118 6.50 12.30 25.69
N ALA A 119 6.34 13.45 25.03
CA ALA A 119 6.44 14.75 25.65
C ALA A 119 5.39 14.95 26.75
N ARG A 120 4.14 14.53 26.50
CA ARG A 120 3.03 14.66 27.47
C ARG A 120 3.25 13.85 28.74
N PHE A 121 3.79 12.63 28.63
CA PHE A 121 3.89 11.69 29.76
C PHE A 121 5.32 11.44 30.25
N GLY A 122 6.31 12.18 29.73
CA GLY A 122 7.71 12.06 30.12
C GLY A 122 8.31 10.68 29.79
N ARG A 123 7.95 10.12 28.62
CA ARG A 123 8.45 8.83 28.14
C ARG A 123 9.40 8.99 26.96
N THR A 124 10.05 7.89 26.58
CA THR A 124 10.86 7.80 25.37
C THR A 124 10.56 6.47 24.69
N THR A 125 9.90 6.58 23.54
CA THR A 125 9.54 5.47 22.67
C THR A 125 10.73 5.18 21.75
N THR A 126 11.17 3.93 21.75
CA THR A 126 12.31 3.46 20.94
C THR A 126 11.96 2.22 20.12
N ALA A 127 10.71 1.76 20.19
CA ALA A 127 10.25 0.60 19.45
C ALA A 127 8.97 0.88 18.67
N ALA A 128 8.83 0.19 17.54
CA ALA A 128 7.68 0.26 16.65
C ALA A 128 7.13 -1.14 16.38
N LYS A 129 5.85 -1.22 15.99
CA LYS A 129 5.23 -2.46 15.54
C LYS A 129 4.25 -2.22 14.42
N MET A 130 4.29 -3.08 13.41
CA MET A 130 3.20 -3.28 12.45
C MET A 130 2.87 -4.76 12.39
N THR A 131 1.64 -5.06 12.02
CA THR A 131 1.10 -6.41 11.92
C THR A 131 0.24 -6.53 10.68
N ASP A 132 0.11 -7.74 10.18
CA ASP A 132 -0.69 -8.14 9.01
C ASP A 132 0.06 -8.01 7.68
N VAL A 133 0.42 -6.78 7.29
CA VAL A 133 1.15 -6.52 6.04
C VAL A 133 2.53 -7.24 6.04
N PRO A 134 2.84 -8.13 5.05
CA PRO A 134 4.06 -8.94 5.08
C PRO A 134 5.38 -8.17 4.89
N GLY A 135 5.32 -7.02 4.21
CA GLY A 135 6.49 -6.25 3.82
C GLY A 135 6.26 -4.74 3.87
N HIS A 136 7.35 -4.00 4.07
CA HIS A 136 7.39 -2.55 4.10
C HIS A 136 8.64 -2.05 3.38
N THR A 137 8.60 -0.82 2.86
CA THR A 137 9.77 -0.30 2.15
C THR A 137 10.94 0.03 3.07
N ARG A 138 12.17 -0.25 2.62
CA ARG A 138 13.41 0.13 3.31
C ARG A 138 13.58 1.65 3.41
N GLY A 139 12.89 2.41 2.56
CA GLY A 139 12.79 3.87 2.71
C GLY A 139 12.27 4.32 4.08
N LEU A 140 11.63 3.42 4.84
CA LEU A 140 11.17 3.67 6.20
C LEU A 140 12.32 3.73 7.23
N VAL A 141 13.42 3.00 7.02
CA VAL A 141 14.51 2.83 8.00
C VAL A 141 15.13 4.16 8.44
N PRO A 142 15.51 5.09 7.54
CA PRO A 142 16.05 6.38 7.96
C PRO A 142 15.09 7.20 8.81
N LEU A 143 13.79 7.13 8.51
CA LEU A 143 12.75 7.88 9.22
C LEU A 143 12.48 7.32 10.62
N LEU A 144 12.54 6.00 10.77
CA LEU A 144 12.50 5.35 12.08
C LEU A 144 13.72 5.71 12.93
N ALA A 145 14.92 5.64 12.34
CA ALA A 145 16.15 6.01 13.02
C ALA A 145 16.18 7.49 13.42
N GLU A 146 15.70 8.39 12.55
CA GLU A 146 15.52 9.83 12.84
C GLU A 146 14.64 10.05 14.07
N ALA A 147 13.58 9.24 14.24
CA ALA A 147 12.68 9.28 15.39
C ALA A 147 13.20 8.52 16.63
N GLY A 148 14.43 7.97 16.60
CA GLY A 148 15.02 7.24 17.72
C GLY A 148 14.50 5.81 17.90
N VAL A 149 13.81 5.25 16.89
CA VAL A 149 13.38 3.85 16.91
C VAL A 149 14.58 2.95 16.63
N THR A 150 14.84 2.00 17.52
CA THR A 150 15.94 1.03 17.42
C THR A 150 15.46 -0.39 17.15
N PHE A 151 14.17 -0.66 17.40
CA PHE A 151 13.55 -1.98 17.22
C PHE A 151 12.19 -1.88 16.52
N LEU A 152 12.01 -2.67 15.46
CA LEU A 152 10.75 -2.80 14.72
C LEU A 152 10.30 -4.26 14.75
N HIS A 153 9.08 -4.50 15.24
CA HIS A 153 8.44 -5.80 15.13
C HIS A 153 7.46 -5.83 13.95
N LEU A 154 7.60 -6.82 13.07
CA LEU A 154 6.67 -7.09 11.96
C LEU A 154 6.05 -8.48 12.16
N GLY A 155 4.74 -8.53 12.35
CA GLY A 155 3.99 -9.80 12.41
C GLY A 155 3.22 -10.01 11.11
N VAL A 156 3.44 -11.13 10.43
CA VAL A 156 2.86 -11.37 9.10
C VAL A 156 1.50 -12.05 9.22
N ASN A 157 0.57 -11.68 8.34
CA ASN A 157 -0.69 -12.39 8.17
C ASN A 157 -0.46 -13.92 8.04
N PRO A 158 -1.16 -14.77 8.79
CA PRO A 158 -0.92 -16.22 8.79
C PRO A 158 -1.09 -16.91 7.43
N ALA A 159 -1.85 -16.32 6.49
CA ALA A 159 -2.05 -16.89 5.17
C ALA A 159 -0.88 -16.62 4.20
N TRP A 160 -0.08 -15.58 4.45
CA TRP A 160 0.90 -15.10 3.48
C TRP A 160 2.31 -15.64 3.74
N PRO A 161 3.09 -15.89 2.66
CA PRO A 161 4.49 -16.24 2.79
C PRO A 161 5.26 -15.08 3.43
N VAL A 162 6.23 -15.43 4.28
CA VAL A 162 7.12 -14.45 4.91
C VAL A 162 8.27 -14.15 3.97
N PRO A 163 8.69 -12.87 3.84
CA PRO A 163 9.90 -12.50 3.11
C PRO A 163 11.11 -13.35 3.49
N ASP A 164 11.93 -13.74 2.51
CA ASP A 164 13.13 -14.57 2.71
C ASP A 164 14.25 -13.78 3.39
N VAL A 165 14.08 -13.49 4.69
CA VAL A 165 15.01 -12.77 5.56
C VAL A 165 15.21 -13.54 6.87
N PRO A 166 16.31 -13.29 7.62
CA PRO A 166 16.47 -13.86 8.96
C PRO A 166 15.32 -13.43 9.88
N ALA A 167 14.96 -14.26 10.88
CA ALA A 167 13.87 -13.93 11.80
C ALA A 167 14.14 -12.66 12.64
N VAL A 168 15.41 -12.39 12.95
CA VAL A 168 15.87 -11.13 13.55
C VAL A 168 17.13 -10.66 12.82
N PHE A 169 17.15 -9.42 12.39
CA PHE A 169 18.24 -8.85 11.60
C PHE A 169 18.33 -7.34 11.81
N ARG A 170 19.40 -6.76 11.30
CA ARG A 170 19.57 -5.31 11.20
C ARG A 170 19.26 -4.88 9.78
N TRP A 171 18.23 -4.07 9.61
CA TRP A 171 17.84 -3.55 8.31
C TRP A 171 18.50 -2.21 8.09
N ARG A 172 19.35 -2.12 7.06
CA ARG A 172 20.23 -0.97 6.84
C ARG A 172 19.92 -0.27 5.53
N ALA A 173 19.68 1.03 5.60
CA ALA A 173 19.52 1.89 4.44
C ALA A 173 20.88 2.35 3.86
N PRO A 174 20.93 2.89 2.63
CA PRO A 174 22.17 3.32 1.98
C PRO A 174 22.90 4.46 2.70
N ASP A 175 22.20 5.27 3.49
CA ASP A 175 22.77 6.34 4.30
C ASP A 175 23.46 5.84 5.59
N GLY A 176 23.37 4.53 5.86
CA GLY A 176 23.95 3.89 7.04
C GLY A 176 23.01 3.84 8.24
N SER A 177 21.83 4.46 8.18
CA SER A 177 20.79 4.29 9.20
C SER A 177 20.33 2.84 9.27
N GLU A 178 19.99 2.39 10.48
CA GLU A 178 19.74 0.99 10.76
C GLU A 178 18.73 0.82 11.90
N VAL A 179 17.87 -0.19 11.78
CA VAL A 179 16.91 -0.60 12.81
C VAL A 179 16.98 -2.12 12.95
N VAL A 180 16.90 -2.64 14.18
CA VAL A 180 16.73 -4.08 14.39
C VAL A 180 15.30 -4.46 14.06
N VAL A 181 15.12 -5.40 13.15
CA VAL A 181 13.81 -5.92 12.77
C VAL A 181 13.65 -7.34 13.29
N ALA A 182 12.55 -7.60 13.99
CA ALA A 182 12.06 -8.95 14.24
C ALA A 182 10.87 -9.23 13.32
N HIS A 183 11.08 -10.12 12.33
CA HIS A 183 10.10 -10.46 11.31
C HIS A 183 9.53 -11.85 11.58
N ARG A 184 8.21 -11.93 11.79
CA ARG A 184 7.56 -13.11 12.37
C ARG A 184 6.55 -13.76 11.44
N ALA A 185 6.86 -14.99 11.08
CA ALA A 185 5.94 -15.92 10.42
C ALA A 185 4.86 -16.46 11.36
N GLY A 186 3.71 -16.77 10.78
CA GLY A 186 2.61 -17.49 11.45
C GLY A 186 1.76 -16.64 12.38
N GLY A 187 1.70 -15.32 12.16
CA GLY A 187 0.73 -14.43 12.81
C GLY A 187 1.31 -13.18 13.47
N TYR A 188 0.45 -12.47 14.19
CA TYR A 188 0.70 -11.10 14.66
C TYR A 188 1.67 -10.97 15.84
N GLY A 189 2.15 -12.09 16.40
CA GLY A 189 2.96 -12.09 17.62
C GLY A 189 4.00 -13.20 17.64
N GLY A 190 4.12 -13.88 18.79
CA GLY A 190 5.11 -14.93 19.02
C GLY A 190 6.20 -14.53 20.02
N GLU A 191 7.25 -15.33 20.09
CA GLU A 191 8.37 -15.10 21.03
C GLU A 191 9.69 -14.83 20.31
N VAL A 192 10.32 -13.68 20.58
CA VAL A 192 11.61 -13.28 20.00
C VAL A 192 12.71 -13.53 21.03
N VAL A 193 13.68 -14.35 20.64
CA VAL A 193 14.89 -14.64 21.41
C VAL A 193 16.08 -14.30 20.52
N VAL A 194 17.04 -13.53 21.04
CA VAL A 194 18.25 -13.12 20.33
C VAL A 194 19.47 -13.73 21.03
N GLU A 195 20.31 -14.44 20.28
CA GLU A 195 21.55 -14.99 20.83
C GLU A 195 22.44 -13.87 21.39
N GLY A 196 22.97 -14.06 22.60
CA GLY A 196 23.74 -13.03 23.30
C GLY A 196 22.91 -12.13 24.21
N CYS A 197 21.58 -12.10 24.07
CA CYS A 197 20.67 -11.35 24.93
C CYS A 197 20.03 -12.29 25.97
N ASP A 198 20.12 -11.96 27.26
CA ASP A 198 19.43 -12.71 28.33
C ASP A 198 17.97 -12.23 28.54
N HIS A 199 17.44 -11.43 27.62
CA HIS A 199 16.05 -11.01 27.56
C HIS A 199 15.34 -11.62 26.35
N ALA A 200 14.10 -12.04 26.54
CA ALA A 200 13.19 -12.46 25.46
C ALA A 200 11.95 -11.55 25.43
N LEU A 201 11.34 -11.42 24.25
CA LEU A 201 10.05 -10.74 24.06
C LEU A 201 8.99 -11.78 23.75
N ALA A 202 7.84 -11.73 24.41
CA ALA A 202 6.69 -12.57 24.11
C ALA A 202 5.44 -11.71 23.99
N PHE A 203 4.58 -12.03 23.01
CA PHE A 203 3.31 -11.35 22.83
C PHE A 203 2.15 -12.15 23.44
N LEU A 204 1.28 -11.45 24.16
CA LEU A 204 -0.09 -11.86 24.41
C LEU A 204 -0.97 -11.10 23.42
N HIS A 205 -1.01 -11.60 22.19
CA HIS A 205 -1.65 -10.91 21.07
C HIS A 205 -3.09 -11.40 20.89
N ALA A 206 -4.04 -10.48 20.91
CA ALA A 206 -5.42 -10.75 20.55
C ALA A 206 -5.63 -10.44 19.05
N GLY A 207 -6.59 -11.12 18.42
CA GLY A 207 -6.92 -10.93 16.99
C GLY A 207 -7.58 -9.57 16.71
N ASP A 208 -8.05 -9.41 15.48
CA ASP A 208 -8.55 -8.16 14.91
C ASP A 208 -9.65 -7.51 15.77
N ASN A 209 -9.36 -6.33 16.30
CA ASN A 209 -10.31 -5.53 17.11
C ASN A 209 -10.95 -6.26 18.30
N SER A 210 -10.36 -7.38 18.74
CA SER A 210 -10.95 -8.30 19.73
C SER A 210 -10.87 -7.76 21.17
N GLY A 211 -9.89 -6.90 21.46
CA GLY A 211 -9.72 -6.23 22.74
C GLY A 211 -8.56 -6.74 23.59
N PRO A 212 -8.40 -6.19 24.81
CA PRO A 212 -7.36 -6.62 25.74
C PRO A 212 -7.64 -8.04 26.27
N PRO A 213 -6.59 -8.76 26.70
CA PRO A 213 -6.77 -10.04 27.38
C PRO A 213 -7.46 -9.85 28.73
N THR A 214 -8.17 -10.87 29.18
CA THR A 214 -8.73 -10.98 30.53
C THR A 214 -7.66 -11.29 31.57
N ALA A 215 -7.95 -11.05 32.86
CA ALA A 215 -7.02 -11.36 33.94
C ALA A 215 -6.65 -12.84 34.03
N ALA A 216 -7.57 -13.74 33.63
CA ALA A 216 -7.32 -15.18 33.57
C ALA A 216 -6.33 -15.54 32.45
N GLU A 217 -6.54 -15.00 31.25
CA GLU A 217 -5.63 -15.21 30.11
C GLU A 217 -4.24 -14.66 30.39
N VAL A 218 -4.12 -13.51 31.08
CA VAL A 218 -2.82 -12.98 31.50
C VAL A 218 -2.10 -13.96 32.42
N VAL A 219 -2.78 -14.53 33.42
CA VAL A 219 -2.18 -15.51 34.34
C VAL A 219 -1.77 -16.79 33.62
N GLU A 220 -2.63 -17.30 32.75
CA GLU A 220 -2.34 -18.50 31.98
C GLU A 220 -1.11 -18.30 31.10
N ALA A 221 -1.03 -17.16 30.42
CA ALA A 221 0.13 -16.79 29.60
C ALA A 221 1.40 -16.70 30.45
N HIS A 222 1.36 -16.06 31.62
CA HIS A 222 2.52 -15.99 32.53
C HIS A 222 2.96 -17.39 32.98
N ALA A 223 2.01 -18.25 33.37
CA ALA A 223 2.30 -19.62 33.77
C ALA A 223 2.89 -20.45 32.62
N ALA A 224 2.38 -20.29 31.39
CA ALA A 224 2.91 -20.95 30.20
C ALA A 224 4.34 -20.48 29.89
N LEU A 225 4.61 -19.18 29.97
CA LEU A 225 5.94 -18.61 29.77
C LEU A 225 6.94 -19.08 30.83
N ALA A 226 6.53 -19.12 32.11
CA ALA A 226 7.36 -19.63 33.19
C ALA A 226 7.74 -21.12 33.01
N ARG A 227 6.85 -21.93 32.43
CA ARG A 227 7.15 -23.32 32.07
C ARG A 227 8.14 -23.41 30.90
N ARG A 228 8.03 -22.53 29.90
CA ARG A 228 8.92 -22.50 28.72
C ARG A 228 10.29 -21.91 29.00
N HIS A 229 10.38 -20.99 29.98
CA HIS A 229 11.63 -20.35 30.43
C HIS A 229 11.84 -20.57 31.94
N PRO A 230 12.21 -21.78 32.39
CA PRO A 230 12.41 -22.06 33.80
C PRO A 230 13.47 -21.16 34.42
N GLY A 231 13.12 -20.44 35.48
CA GLY A 231 14.02 -19.54 36.20
C GLY A 231 14.10 -18.11 35.65
N ALA A 232 13.44 -17.82 34.52
CA ALA A 232 13.31 -16.45 34.03
C ALA A 232 12.22 -15.68 34.79
N ALA A 233 12.44 -14.37 34.99
CA ALA A 233 11.41 -13.46 35.46
C ALA A 233 10.43 -13.15 34.31
N ILE A 234 9.16 -13.51 34.48
CA ILE A 234 8.10 -13.17 33.52
C ILE A 234 7.48 -11.85 33.96
N VAL A 235 7.60 -10.80 33.14
CA VAL A 235 7.18 -9.44 33.50
C VAL A 235 6.28 -8.84 32.43
N ALA A 236 5.18 -8.21 32.85
CA ALA A 236 4.42 -7.35 31.96
C ALA A 236 5.29 -6.16 31.53
N SER A 237 5.32 -5.85 30.24
CA SER A 237 6.32 -4.95 29.70
C SER A 237 5.88 -4.23 28.43
N THR A 238 6.78 -3.43 27.88
CA THR A 238 6.60 -2.73 26.60
C THR A 238 7.66 -3.17 25.58
N LEU A 239 7.41 -2.88 24.32
CA LEU A 239 8.39 -3.07 23.25
C LEU A 239 9.68 -2.27 23.52
N ASP A 240 9.55 -1.04 24.04
CA ASP A 240 10.72 -0.20 24.34
C ASP A 240 11.60 -0.78 25.43
N ALA A 241 11.00 -1.42 26.44
CA ALA A 241 11.75 -2.07 27.52
C ALA A 241 12.61 -3.22 26.96
N PHE A 242 12.06 -4.02 26.05
CA PHE A 242 12.82 -5.07 25.37
C PHE A 242 13.87 -4.47 24.42
N ALA A 243 13.54 -3.43 23.64
CA ALA A 243 14.46 -2.78 22.72
C ALA A 243 15.71 -2.23 23.44
N ARG A 244 15.50 -1.56 24.59
CA ARG A 244 16.59 -1.08 25.45
C ARG A 244 17.42 -2.22 26.04
N ALA A 245 16.78 -3.31 26.47
CA ALA A 245 17.50 -4.48 26.99
C ALA A 245 18.36 -5.15 25.91
N LEU A 246 17.82 -5.27 24.69
CA LEU A 246 18.54 -5.81 23.55
C LEU A 246 19.75 -4.94 23.20
N ASP A 247 19.58 -3.62 23.13
CA ASP A 247 20.68 -2.69 22.88
C ASP A 247 21.75 -2.76 23.98
N ALA A 248 21.35 -2.72 25.25
CA ALA A 248 22.25 -2.80 26.40
C ALA A 248 23.05 -4.12 26.48
N SER A 249 22.50 -5.21 25.94
CA SER A 249 23.21 -6.50 25.86
C SER A 249 24.36 -6.51 24.84
N GLY A 250 24.35 -5.57 23.87
CA GLY A 250 25.27 -5.56 22.73
C GLY A 250 25.00 -6.64 21.68
N ALA A 251 24.00 -7.52 21.89
CA ALA A 251 23.69 -8.64 21.01
C ALA A 251 23.24 -8.20 19.62
N ALA A 252 22.62 -7.02 19.50
CA ALA A 252 22.21 -6.44 18.23
C ALA A 252 23.37 -6.36 17.23
N GLY A 253 24.59 -6.05 17.69
CA GLY A 253 25.77 -5.93 16.82
C GLY A 253 26.18 -7.22 16.10
N GLY A 254 25.78 -8.38 16.63
CA GLY A 254 26.05 -9.69 16.03
C GLY A 254 24.99 -10.17 15.03
N LEU A 255 23.87 -9.44 14.89
CA LEU A 255 22.79 -9.82 13.97
C LEU A 255 23.20 -9.66 12.50
N PRO A 256 22.67 -10.51 11.60
CA PRO A 256 22.86 -10.38 10.16
C PRO A 256 22.32 -9.03 9.68
N VAL A 257 22.94 -8.49 8.63
CA VAL A 257 22.52 -7.23 8.00
C VAL A 257 21.77 -7.55 6.72
N VAL A 258 20.58 -6.96 6.58
CA VAL A 258 19.80 -6.97 5.33
C VAL A 258 19.82 -5.55 4.77
N THR A 259 20.17 -5.42 3.49
CA THR A 259 20.16 -4.14 2.77
C THR A 259 19.10 -4.08 1.68
N ALA A 260 18.54 -5.24 1.30
CA ALA A 260 17.55 -5.37 0.25
C ALA A 260 16.19 -4.78 0.68
N GLU A 261 15.37 -4.48 -0.31
CA GLU A 261 13.98 -4.07 -0.15
C GLU A 261 13.10 -5.26 0.28
N ILE A 262 12.15 -4.98 1.16
CA ILE A 262 11.13 -5.94 1.64
C ILE A 262 9.75 -5.36 1.30
N GLY A 263 9.50 -5.08 0.02
CA GLY A 263 8.30 -4.38 -0.44
C GLY A 263 6.99 -5.05 -0.03
N ASP A 264 5.91 -4.30 -0.18
CA ASP A 264 4.57 -4.69 0.27
C ASP A 264 3.85 -5.54 -0.80
N PRO A 265 3.63 -6.85 -0.57
CA PRO A 265 2.96 -7.71 -1.57
C PRO A 265 1.45 -7.49 -1.64
N TRP A 266 0.85 -6.72 -0.73
CA TRP A 266 -0.59 -6.45 -0.65
C TRP A 266 -1.02 -5.21 -1.44
N LEU A 267 -0.08 -4.49 -2.06
CA LEU A 267 -0.34 -3.22 -2.74
C LEU A 267 -1.38 -3.28 -3.86
N PHE A 268 -1.64 -4.46 -4.42
CA PHE A 268 -2.73 -4.60 -5.40
C PHE A 268 -4.10 -4.27 -4.79
N GLY A 269 -4.31 -4.44 -3.48
CA GLY A 269 -5.50 -3.95 -2.80
C GLY A 269 -5.76 -2.46 -3.03
N ALA A 270 -4.71 -1.63 -3.02
CA ALA A 270 -4.86 -0.20 -3.24
C ALA A 270 -5.36 0.15 -4.67
N GLY A 271 -5.17 -0.74 -5.65
CA GLY A 271 -5.65 -0.58 -7.02
C GLY A 271 -7.18 -0.66 -7.16
N SER A 272 -7.88 -1.12 -6.13
CA SER A 272 -9.35 -1.23 -6.08
C SER A 272 -10.13 0.07 -6.00
N ASP A 273 -9.49 1.16 -5.55
CA ASP A 273 -10.12 2.48 -5.44
C ASP A 273 -9.27 3.56 -6.10
N PRO A 274 -9.20 3.58 -7.45
CA PRO A 274 -8.34 4.52 -8.15
C PRO A 274 -8.71 5.98 -7.90
N GLN A 275 -9.98 6.29 -7.65
CA GLN A 275 -10.41 7.64 -7.31
C GLN A 275 -9.91 8.06 -5.92
N LYS A 276 -9.96 7.16 -4.91
CA LYS A 276 -9.37 7.39 -3.57
C LYS A 276 -7.86 7.59 -3.69
N VAL A 277 -7.16 6.73 -4.43
CA VAL A 277 -5.70 6.80 -4.63
C VAL A 277 -5.26 8.08 -5.34
N ALA A 278 -5.93 8.44 -6.44
CA ALA A 278 -5.61 9.65 -7.19
C ALA A 278 -5.79 10.91 -6.33
N ALA A 279 -6.90 10.98 -5.57
CA ALA A 279 -7.16 12.08 -4.66
C ALA A 279 -6.14 12.13 -3.50
N PHE A 280 -5.74 10.98 -2.97
CA PHE A 280 -4.70 10.87 -1.95
C PHE A 280 -3.35 11.39 -2.45
N ARG A 281 -2.90 10.95 -3.63
CA ARG A 281 -1.64 11.43 -4.23
C ARG A 281 -1.69 12.93 -4.53
N ALA A 282 -2.82 13.45 -4.99
CA ALA A 282 -3.00 14.89 -5.19
C ALA A 282 -2.90 15.67 -3.87
N ALA A 283 -3.43 15.13 -2.76
CA ALA A 283 -3.32 15.75 -1.44
C ALA A 283 -1.88 15.73 -0.91
N LEU A 284 -1.11 14.65 -1.13
CA LEU A 284 0.32 14.56 -0.75
C LEU A 284 1.18 15.66 -1.41
N ARG A 285 0.91 15.98 -2.68
CA ARG A 285 1.58 17.07 -3.42
C ARG A 285 1.07 18.47 -3.08
N GLY A 286 -0.07 18.55 -2.39
CA GLY A 286 -0.69 19.82 -2.03
C GLY A 286 -0.07 20.46 -0.79
N GLU A 287 -0.59 21.63 -0.42
CA GLU A 287 -0.32 22.23 0.89
C GLU A 287 -0.96 21.38 1.99
N ARG A 288 -0.16 20.96 2.97
CA ARG A 288 -0.60 20.08 4.05
C ARG A 288 -0.38 20.74 5.41
N SER A 289 -1.40 20.69 6.26
CA SER A 289 -1.29 20.96 7.69
C SER A 289 -1.15 19.63 8.46
N PRO A 290 -0.73 19.66 9.73
CA PRO A 290 -0.73 18.46 10.57
C PRO A 290 -2.10 17.78 10.72
N GLU A 291 -3.19 18.53 10.57
CA GLU A 291 -4.57 17.99 10.56
C GLU A 291 -4.87 17.24 9.26
N VAL A 292 -4.45 17.81 8.12
CA VAL A 292 -4.57 17.15 6.82
C VAL A 292 -3.76 15.85 6.82
N ASP A 293 -2.51 15.89 7.25
CA ASP A 293 -1.66 14.68 7.32
C ASP A 293 -2.30 13.61 8.22
N ARG A 294 -2.85 13.97 9.39
CA ARG A 294 -3.56 13.00 10.26
C ARG A 294 -4.71 12.28 9.54
N ARG A 295 -5.43 12.96 8.65
CA ARG A 295 -6.46 12.33 7.80
C ARG A 295 -5.84 11.44 6.72
N LEU A 296 -4.74 11.88 6.12
CA LEU A 296 -4.01 11.12 5.10
C LEU A 296 -3.39 9.83 5.67
N LEU A 297 -3.01 9.80 6.95
CA LEU A 297 -2.60 8.56 7.63
C LEU A 297 -3.69 7.49 7.57
N LEU A 298 -4.96 7.86 7.73
CA LEU A 298 -6.09 6.94 7.68
C LEU A 298 -6.31 6.36 6.27
N VAL A 299 -5.87 7.06 5.23
CA VAL A 299 -5.95 6.58 3.85
C VAL A 299 -4.86 5.54 3.55
N ALA A 300 -3.67 5.71 4.14
CA ALA A 300 -2.54 4.78 4.01
C ALA A 300 -2.62 3.58 4.95
N GLU A 301 -3.55 3.61 5.90
CA GLU A 301 -3.91 2.47 6.75
C GLU A 301 -4.37 1.29 5.86
N HIS A 302 -3.98 0.07 6.24
CA HIS A 302 -4.09 -1.10 5.38
C HIS A 302 -5.51 -1.66 5.17
N THR A 303 -6.54 -1.09 5.82
CA THR A 303 -7.93 -1.56 5.70
C THR A 303 -8.81 -0.56 4.97
N TRP A 304 -9.49 -1.00 3.92
CA TRP A 304 -10.18 -0.11 2.96
C TRP A 304 -11.69 -0.33 2.91
N GLY A 305 -12.23 -1.03 3.90
CA GLY A 305 -13.64 -1.35 4.01
C GLY A 305 -13.88 -2.46 5.01
N LEU A 306 -15.10 -2.99 4.98
CA LEU A 306 -15.47 -4.20 5.73
C LEU A 306 -14.85 -5.45 5.11
N ASP A 307 -14.67 -6.47 5.92
CA ASP A 307 -14.29 -7.82 5.51
C ASP A 307 -15.39 -8.49 4.68
N GLN A 308 -15.08 -8.90 3.45
CA GLN A 308 -16.07 -9.52 2.57
C GLN A 308 -16.67 -10.79 3.17
N LYS A 309 -15.86 -11.69 3.75
CA LYS A 309 -16.36 -13.01 4.20
C LYS A 309 -17.40 -12.90 5.31
N GLU A 310 -17.31 -11.87 6.14
CA GLU A 310 -18.25 -11.62 7.23
C GLU A 310 -19.40 -10.70 6.80
N ALA A 311 -19.10 -9.62 6.08
CA ALA A 311 -20.09 -8.59 5.75
C ALA A 311 -20.88 -8.86 4.46
N LEU A 312 -20.31 -9.60 3.52
CA LEU A 312 -20.91 -9.92 2.22
C LEU A 312 -20.43 -11.29 1.66
N PRO A 313 -20.76 -12.42 2.31
CA PRO A 313 -20.36 -13.78 1.89
C PRO A 313 -21.10 -14.29 0.64
N ASP A 314 -21.19 -13.45 -0.39
CA ASP A 314 -21.88 -13.77 -1.63
C ASP A 314 -20.96 -14.47 -2.64
N THR A 315 -21.40 -15.64 -3.13
CA THR A 315 -20.67 -16.43 -4.14
C THR A 315 -21.44 -16.57 -5.46
N GLU A 316 -22.59 -15.93 -5.60
CA GLU A 316 -23.54 -16.23 -6.67
C GLU A 316 -23.74 -15.08 -7.67
N HIS A 317 -23.70 -13.83 -7.20
CA HIS A 317 -24.08 -12.67 -8.02
C HIS A 317 -22.92 -12.11 -8.85
N TRP A 318 -22.64 -12.72 -10.00
CA TRP A 318 -21.47 -12.38 -10.83
C TRP A 318 -21.81 -11.53 -12.06
N SER A 319 -23.00 -11.66 -12.63
CA SER A 319 -23.37 -10.88 -13.81
C SER A 319 -23.68 -9.42 -13.46
N ALA A 320 -23.67 -8.54 -14.46
CA ALA A 320 -24.07 -7.14 -14.26
C ALA A 320 -25.51 -7.01 -13.71
N ALA A 321 -26.41 -7.90 -14.11
CA ALA A 321 -27.79 -7.91 -13.60
C ALA A 321 -27.84 -8.35 -12.14
N ASP A 322 -27.12 -9.43 -11.80
CA ASP A 322 -27.05 -9.93 -10.43
C ASP A 322 -26.40 -8.92 -9.49
N LEU A 323 -25.39 -8.18 -9.97
CA LEU A 323 -24.75 -7.13 -9.18
C LEU A 323 -25.73 -6.01 -8.81
N VAL A 324 -26.63 -5.62 -9.72
CA VAL A 324 -27.68 -4.63 -9.42
C VAL A 324 -28.61 -5.16 -8.32
N GLU A 325 -28.99 -6.44 -8.37
CA GLU A 325 -29.78 -7.08 -7.33
C GLU A 325 -29.04 -7.11 -5.99
N LEU A 326 -27.79 -7.59 -5.98
CA LEU A 326 -26.96 -7.68 -4.79
C LEU A 326 -26.80 -6.30 -4.10
N ARG A 327 -26.50 -5.26 -4.87
CA ARG A 327 -26.32 -3.88 -4.37
C ARG A 327 -27.58 -3.30 -3.74
N SER A 328 -28.75 -3.85 -4.05
CA SER A 328 -30.02 -3.44 -3.42
C SER A 328 -30.22 -4.02 -2.01
N THR A 329 -29.42 -5.01 -1.62
CA THR A 329 -29.50 -5.65 -0.30
C THR A 329 -28.95 -4.75 0.82
N PRO A 330 -29.43 -4.89 2.07
CA PRO A 330 -28.86 -4.17 3.21
C PRO A 330 -27.37 -4.46 3.45
N ALA A 331 -26.95 -5.71 3.23
CA ALA A 331 -25.55 -6.13 3.41
C ALA A 331 -24.63 -5.40 2.42
N ALA A 332 -24.96 -5.43 1.12
CA ALA A 332 -24.16 -4.73 0.11
C ALA A 332 -24.15 -3.21 0.30
N ARG A 333 -25.28 -2.60 0.70
CA ARG A 333 -25.30 -1.15 1.02
C ARG A 333 -24.38 -0.81 2.20
N ARG A 334 -24.33 -1.65 3.23
CA ARG A 334 -23.40 -1.48 4.35
C ARG A 334 -21.95 -1.68 3.91
N PHE A 335 -21.70 -2.65 3.02
CA PHE A 335 -20.39 -2.90 2.43
C PHE A 335 -19.89 -1.69 1.62
N GLU A 336 -20.71 -1.15 0.71
CA GLU A 336 -20.38 0.06 -0.05
C GLU A 336 -20.22 1.31 0.85
N ALA A 337 -21.01 1.40 1.93
CA ALA A 337 -20.88 2.50 2.90
C ALA A 337 -19.50 2.50 3.59
N SER A 338 -18.89 1.33 3.80
CA SER A 338 -17.53 1.25 4.36
C SER A 338 -16.47 1.86 3.43
N TRP A 339 -16.62 1.67 2.11
CA TRP A 339 -15.74 2.30 1.13
C TRP A 339 -15.98 3.80 1.03
N ALA A 340 -17.24 4.23 1.15
CA ALA A 340 -17.60 5.64 1.19
C ALA A 340 -17.00 6.35 2.42
N GLU A 341 -17.03 5.71 3.60
CA GLU A 341 -16.37 6.21 4.82
C GLU A 341 -14.86 6.37 4.60
N GLN A 342 -14.21 5.37 4.01
CA GLN A 342 -12.79 5.40 3.67
C GLN A 342 -12.42 6.52 2.68
N ARG A 343 -13.29 6.80 1.70
CA ARG A 343 -13.13 7.95 0.78
C ARG A 343 -13.33 9.30 1.48
N SER A 344 -14.16 9.36 2.54
CA SER A 344 -14.50 10.61 3.24
C SER A 344 -13.30 11.24 3.97
N TYR A 345 -12.25 10.45 4.25
CA TYR A 345 -10.98 10.97 4.76
C TYR A 345 -10.36 12.03 3.84
N LEU A 346 -10.75 12.05 2.56
CA LEU A 346 -10.28 13.02 1.56
C LEU A 346 -11.29 14.15 1.27
N ASP A 347 -12.44 14.20 1.95
CA ASP A 347 -13.46 15.22 1.74
C ASP A 347 -12.92 16.63 2.02
N GLY A 348 -13.20 17.58 1.12
CA GLY A 348 -12.65 18.93 1.18
C GLY A 348 -11.16 19.04 0.83
N LEU A 349 -10.42 17.94 0.67
CA LEU A 349 -9.02 17.91 0.22
C LEU A 349 -8.89 17.68 -1.29
N ARG A 350 -9.97 17.22 -1.93
CA ARG A 350 -10.03 17.00 -3.38
C ARG A 350 -9.83 18.31 -4.15
N ARG A 351 -8.57 18.61 -4.51
CA ARG A 351 -8.21 19.67 -5.46
C ARG A 351 -8.19 19.10 -6.88
N GLY A 352 -9.33 18.57 -7.33
CA GLY A 352 -9.49 17.99 -8.67
C GLY A 352 -10.42 18.83 -9.53
N ARG A 353 -9.94 19.33 -10.68
CA ARG A 353 -10.83 19.73 -11.78
C ARG A 353 -11.66 18.51 -12.19
N SER A 354 -12.94 18.72 -12.49
CA SER A 354 -13.80 17.71 -13.13
C SER A 354 -13.06 17.04 -14.30
N VAL A 355 -13.40 15.79 -14.63
CA VAL A 355 -13.00 15.22 -15.93
C VAL A 355 -13.46 16.22 -16.99
N GLU A 356 -12.50 16.90 -17.61
CA GLU A 356 -12.81 17.90 -18.64
C GLU A 356 -13.44 17.15 -19.81
N ALA A 357 -14.50 17.72 -20.38
CA ALA A 357 -15.15 17.15 -21.55
C ALA A 357 -14.10 16.97 -22.67
N VAL A 358 -14.13 15.83 -23.36
CA VAL A 358 -13.28 15.59 -24.52
C VAL A 358 -13.51 16.74 -25.51
N PRO A 359 -12.47 17.52 -25.87
CA PRO A 359 -12.64 18.53 -26.90
C PRO A 359 -13.08 17.80 -28.18
N SER A 360 -14.29 18.09 -28.66
CA SER A 360 -14.68 17.64 -29.99
C SER A 360 -13.69 18.27 -30.96
N GLY A 361 -12.91 17.46 -31.69
CA GLY A 361 -11.91 17.94 -32.65
C GLY A 361 -12.46 19.12 -33.44
N GLY A 362 -12.01 20.33 -33.09
CA GLY A 362 -12.55 21.56 -33.65
C GLY A 362 -12.07 21.77 -35.09
N ASP A 363 -12.43 22.90 -35.69
CA ASP A 363 -12.05 23.26 -37.06
C ASP A 363 -10.52 23.31 -37.31
N HIS A 364 -9.70 23.24 -36.26
CA HIS A 364 -8.23 23.24 -36.29
C HIS A 364 -7.58 21.88 -35.97
N ALA A 365 -8.35 20.81 -35.77
CA ALA A 365 -7.82 19.47 -35.52
C ALA A 365 -7.44 18.76 -36.83
N ALA A 366 -6.23 18.21 -36.90
CA ALA A 366 -5.79 17.40 -38.04
C ALA A 366 -5.88 15.91 -37.68
N GLY A 367 -6.58 15.11 -38.48
CA GLY A 367 -6.66 13.66 -38.26
C GLY A 367 -5.29 12.98 -38.38
N VAL A 368 -5.04 12.01 -37.51
CA VAL A 368 -3.78 11.25 -37.45
C VAL A 368 -4.04 9.79 -37.81
N PRO A 369 -3.72 9.35 -39.04
CA PRO A 369 -3.79 7.93 -39.42
C PRO A 369 -2.81 7.07 -38.63
N VAL A 370 -3.22 5.84 -38.33
CA VAL A 370 -2.36 4.82 -37.71
C VAL A 370 -1.09 4.61 -38.54
N GLY A 371 0.06 4.58 -37.87
CA GLY A 371 1.38 4.41 -38.47
C GLY A 371 1.94 5.61 -39.21
N GLN A 372 1.19 6.71 -39.33
CA GLN A 372 1.68 7.95 -39.93
C GLN A 372 2.52 8.74 -38.92
N VAL A 373 3.74 9.11 -39.33
CA VAL A 373 4.59 10.02 -38.55
C VAL A 373 4.09 11.45 -38.71
N VAL A 374 3.85 12.12 -37.59
CA VAL A 374 3.41 13.51 -37.51
C VAL A 374 4.43 14.30 -36.70
N ALA A 375 4.79 15.48 -37.20
CA ALA A 375 5.66 16.41 -36.48
C ALA A 375 4.86 17.28 -35.52
N MET A 376 5.31 17.36 -34.28
CA MET A 376 4.73 18.11 -33.17
C MET A 376 5.85 18.89 -32.49
N GLY A 377 6.28 19.96 -33.15
CA GLY A 377 7.40 20.80 -32.70
C GLY A 377 8.75 20.11 -32.77
N ALA A 378 9.38 19.98 -31.61
CA ALA A 378 10.64 19.26 -31.46
C ALA A 378 10.47 17.74 -31.57
N TRP A 379 9.24 17.22 -31.61
CA TRP A 379 8.97 15.79 -31.60
C TRP A 379 8.41 15.30 -32.94
N GLU A 380 8.78 14.08 -33.32
CA GLU A 380 8.09 13.27 -34.34
C GLU A 380 7.44 12.08 -33.64
N ALA A 381 6.15 11.83 -33.89
CA ALA A 381 5.44 10.71 -33.29
C ALA A 381 4.51 9.97 -34.25
N ALA A 382 4.25 8.69 -33.98
CA ALA A 382 3.25 7.87 -34.65
C ALA A 382 2.61 6.89 -33.68
N ILE A 383 1.32 6.59 -33.89
CA ILE A 383 0.55 5.61 -33.10
C ILE A 383 0.33 4.31 -33.87
N ASP A 384 0.15 3.20 -33.15
CA ASP A 384 -0.34 1.95 -33.72
C ASP A 384 -1.88 1.84 -33.68
N ASP A 385 -2.41 0.71 -34.12
CA ASP A 385 -3.84 0.42 -34.15
C ASP A 385 -4.46 0.25 -32.74
N ARG A 386 -3.63 0.16 -31.70
CA ARG A 386 -4.00 0.10 -30.28
C ARG A 386 -3.89 1.45 -29.58
N GLY A 387 -3.36 2.46 -30.27
CA GLY A 387 -3.22 3.84 -29.78
C GLY A 387 -1.93 4.12 -29.02
N ALA A 388 -1.00 3.16 -28.93
CA ALA A 388 0.30 3.37 -28.31
C ALA A 388 1.23 4.15 -29.24
N LEU A 389 2.10 4.99 -28.69
CA LEU A 389 3.18 5.60 -29.46
C LEU A 389 4.20 4.51 -29.83
N ILE A 390 4.38 4.28 -31.13
CA ILE A 390 5.35 3.32 -31.72
C ILE A 390 6.45 4.02 -32.53
N HIS A 391 6.45 5.35 -32.47
CA HIS A 391 7.53 6.20 -32.92
C HIS A 391 7.46 7.43 -32.03
N LEU A 392 8.56 7.74 -31.35
CA LEU A 392 8.73 9.00 -30.64
C LEU A 392 10.20 9.38 -30.72
N ARG A 393 10.50 10.44 -31.45
CA ARG A 393 11.86 10.90 -31.69
C ARG A 393 12.00 12.39 -31.44
N ASP A 394 13.00 12.75 -30.67
CA ASP A 394 13.44 14.14 -30.54
C ASP A 394 14.17 14.55 -31.83
N ARG A 395 13.69 15.61 -32.48
CA ARG A 395 14.22 16.13 -33.74
C ARG A 395 15.48 16.98 -33.53
N ALA A 396 15.73 17.46 -32.31
CA ALA A 396 16.88 18.28 -31.97
C ALA A 396 18.16 17.45 -31.90
N ASP A 397 18.13 16.30 -31.21
CA ASP A 397 19.31 15.44 -31.02
C ASP A 397 19.19 14.04 -31.66
N GLY A 398 17.99 13.68 -32.14
CA GLY A 398 17.72 12.40 -32.78
C GLY A 398 17.41 11.25 -31.82
N ARG A 399 17.33 11.49 -30.51
CA ARG A 399 17.03 10.47 -29.49
C ARG A 399 15.67 9.84 -29.75
N VAL A 400 15.64 8.51 -29.79
CA VAL A 400 14.41 7.72 -29.94
C VAL A 400 13.99 7.22 -28.57
N LEU A 401 12.75 7.50 -28.17
CA LEU A 401 12.17 7.05 -26.91
C LEU A 401 11.15 5.93 -27.09
N ALA A 402 10.55 5.83 -28.29
CA ALA A 402 9.60 4.78 -28.65
C ALA A 402 9.83 4.31 -30.08
N ASP A 403 9.72 2.99 -30.27
CA ASP A 403 9.64 2.34 -31.57
C ASP A 403 8.59 1.21 -31.53
N ARG A 404 8.53 0.35 -32.55
CA ARG A 404 7.54 -0.74 -32.61
C ARG A 404 7.73 -1.82 -31.55
N GLU A 405 8.96 -2.04 -31.10
CA GLU A 405 9.30 -3.01 -30.05
C GLU A 405 9.24 -2.34 -28.66
N HIS A 406 9.34 -1.02 -28.63
CA HIS A 406 9.38 -0.17 -27.43
C HIS A 406 8.18 0.81 -27.38
N PRO A 407 6.92 0.34 -27.28
CA PRO A 407 5.76 1.21 -27.30
C PRO A 407 5.57 1.99 -25.98
N LEU A 408 5.04 3.22 -26.08
CA LEU A 408 4.68 4.04 -24.92
C LEU A 408 3.17 4.31 -24.86
N GLY A 409 2.61 4.22 -23.65
CA GLY A 409 1.20 4.52 -23.39
C GLY A 409 0.24 3.46 -23.93
N LEU A 410 0.62 2.18 -23.91
CA LEU A 410 -0.28 1.10 -24.34
C LEU A 410 -1.31 0.82 -23.22
N LEU A 411 -2.57 1.15 -23.48
CA LEU A 411 -3.70 0.80 -22.61
C LEU A 411 -4.11 -0.66 -22.83
N ALA A 412 -4.30 -1.40 -21.75
CA ALA A 412 -4.76 -2.78 -21.80
C ALA A 412 -5.69 -3.10 -20.62
N HIS A 413 -6.56 -4.08 -20.84
CA HIS A 413 -7.42 -4.67 -19.85
C HIS A 413 -7.12 -6.16 -19.71
N GLN A 414 -7.04 -6.60 -18.47
CA GLN A 414 -6.79 -7.98 -18.08
C GLN A 414 -8.01 -8.52 -17.36
N THR A 415 -8.40 -9.76 -17.66
CA THR A 415 -9.40 -10.53 -16.90
C THR A 415 -8.73 -11.76 -16.31
N PHE A 416 -9.27 -12.28 -15.22
CA PHE A 416 -8.72 -13.47 -14.56
C PHE A 416 -9.76 -14.59 -14.46
N SER A 417 -9.27 -15.82 -14.43
CA SER A 417 -10.07 -17.03 -14.27
C SER A 417 -9.98 -17.59 -12.85
N ALA A 418 -10.86 -18.54 -12.52
CA ALA A 418 -10.72 -19.30 -11.28
C ALA A 418 -9.37 -20.05 -11.19
N ALA A 419 -8.81 -20.50 -12.33
CA ALA A 419 -7.51 -21.17 -12.36
C ALA A 419 -6.35 -20.22 -12.02
N ASP A 420 -6.46 -18.92 -12.34
CA ASP A 420 -5.46 -17.93 -11.92
C ASP A 420 -5.44 -17.78 -10.40
N TYR A 421 -6.61 -17.76 -9.76
CA TYR A 421 -6.72 -17.74 -8.30
C TYR A 421 -6.22 -19.02 -7.64
N GLU A 422 -6.49 -20.19 -8.22
CA GLU A 422 -5.94 -21.45 -7.68
C GLU A 422 -4.40 -21.48 -7.78
N ARG A 423 -3.82 -20.98 -8.89
CA ARG A 423 -2.37 -20.82 -9.03
C ARG A 423 -1.82 -19.89 -7.96
N PHE A 424 -2.43 -18.71 -7.79
CA PHE A 424 -2.03 -17.72 -6.81
C PHE A 424 -2.12 -18.27 -5.38
N TYR A 425 -3.26 -18.88 -5.02
CA TYR A 425 -3.48 -19.45 -3.69
C TYR A 425 -2.48 -20.58 -3.37
N ALA A 426 -2.06 -21.36 -4.36
CA ALA A 426 -1.04 -22.39 -4.18
C ALA A 426 0.36 -21.85 -3.82
N GLN A 427 0.60 -20.54 -3.99
CA GLN A 427 1.83 -19.86 -3.58
C GLN A 427 1.71 -19.25 -2.17
N LEU A 428 0.52 -19.25 -1.57
CA LEU A 428 0.28 -18.81 -0.20
C LEU A 428 0.62 -19.92 0.80
N THR A 429 0.72 -19.58 2.08
CA THR A 429 1.17 -20.51 3.14
C THR A 429 0.28 -20.53 4.39
N PRO A 430 -1.05 -20.65 4.27
CA PRO A 430 -1.93 -20.73 5.43
C PRO A 430 -1.69 -22.01 6.23
N ALA A 431 -1.83 -21.92 7.55
CA ALA A 431 -1.93 -23.10 8.40
C ALA A 431 -3.25 -23.85 8.10
N PRO A 432 -3.35 -25.16 8.37
CA PRO A 432 -4.57 -25.93 8.12
C PRO A 432 -5.83 -25.37 8.78
N GLU A 433 -5.70 -24.79 9.98
CA GLU A 433 -6.77 -24.10 10.70
C GLU A 433 -7.21 -22.79 10.05
N ASP A 434 -6.33 -22.18 9.24
CA ASP A 434 -6.54 -20.89 8.60
C ASP A 434 -7.01 -21.00 7.13
N ASP A 435 -6.87 -22.17 6.49
CA ASP A 435 -7.19 -22.36 5.05
C ASP A 435 -8.60 -21.89 4.69
N GLY A 436 -9.58 -22.11 5.58
CA GLY A 436 -10.97 -21.71 5.34
C GLY A 436 -11.10 -20.21 5.07
N TRP A 437 -10.73 -19.37 6.03
CA TRP A 437 -10.85 -17.92 5.88
C TRP A 437 -9.83 -17.38 4.86
N ALA A 438 -8.63 -17.98 4.78
CA ALA A 438 -7.59 -17.56 3.86
C ALA A 438 -8.04 -17.70 2.39
N ARG A 439 -8.75 -18.78 2.05
CA ARG A 439 -9.35 -18.94 0.71
C ARG A 439 -10.36 -17.86 0.40
N TRP A 440 -11.21 -17.52 1.37
CA TRP A 440 -12.21 -16.47 1.16
C TRP A 440 -11.55 -15.12 0.86
N ASP A 441 -10.58 -14.72 1.67
CA ASP A 441 -9.95 -13.40 1.56
C ASP A 441 -9.03 -13.27 0.34
N ASN A 442 -8.34 -14.35 -0.05
CA ASN A 442 -7.32 -14.31 -1.10
C ASN A 442 -7.78 -14.87 -2.46
N THR A 443 -9.03 -15.34 -2.55
CA THR A 443 -9.63 -15.79 -3.80
C THR A 443 -10.98 -15.13 -4.07
N LYS A 444 -11.71 -15.63 -5.07
CA LYS A 444 -13.07 -15.20 -5.39
C LYS A 444 -14.01 -16.41 -5.38
N PRO A 445 -14.47 -16.87 -4.19
CA PRO A 445 -15.32 -18.07 -4.09
C PRO A 445 -16.59 -17.96 -4.94
N GLY A 446 -16.84 -18.94 -5.80
CA GLY A 446 -17.96 -18.97 -6.72
C GLY A 446 -17.63 -18.54 -8.15
N LEU A 447 -16.45 -17.96 -8.38
CA LEU A 447 -15.98 -17.56 -9.72
C LEU A 447 -15.93 -18.75 -10.69
N GLU A 448 -15.67 -19.97 -10.21
CA GLU A 448 -15.60 -21.19 -11.01
C GLU A 448 -16.90 -21.52 -11.75
N ARG A 449 -18.03 -20.95 -11.31
CA ARG A 449 -19.37 -21.15 -11.92
C ARG A 449 -19.69 -20.16 -13.05
N THR A 450 -18.86 -19.15 -13.25
CA THR A 450 -19.14 -18.02 -14.17
C THR A 450 -18.65 -18.26 -15.60
N GLY A 451 -17.70 -19.17 -15.79
CA GLY A 451 -16.97 -19.29 -17.06
C GLY A 451 -15.98 -18.15 -17.32
N ALA A 452 -15.61 -17.34 -16.31
CA ALA A 452 -14.59 -16.31 -16.43
C ALA A 452 -13.27 -16.88 -16.98
N THR A 453 -12.68 -16.18 -17.94
CA THR A 453 -11.45 -16.59 -18.62
C THR A 453 -10.34 -15.57 -18.40
N SER A 454 -9.11 -16.07 -18.36
CA SER A 454 -7.92 -15.23 -18.33
C SER A 454 -7.69 -14.66 -19.74
N SER A 455 -7.66 -13.34 -19.86
CA SER A 455 -7.48 -12.67 -21.15
C SER A 455 -6.75 -11.35 -20.97
N TRP A 456 -5.96 -10.98 -21.98
CA TRP A 456 -5.30 -9.69 -22.09
C TRP A 456 -5.70 -9.06 -23.42
N ALA A 457 -6.28 -7.87 -23.39
CA ALA A 457 -6.63 -7.15 -24.61
C ALA A 457 -6.36 -5.66 -24.50
N SER A 458 -5.89 -5.09 -25.62
CA SER A 458 -5.91 -3.66 -25.86
C SER A 458 -7.11 -3.31 -26.73
N GLY A 459 -7.56 -2.06 -26.65
CA GLY A 459 -8.60 -1.58 -27.57
C GLY A 459 -8.05 -1.23 -28.95
N SER A 460 -8.94 -0.81 -29.83
CA SER A 460 -8.60 -0.31 -31.17
C SER A 460 -8.86 1.18 -31.31
N VAL A 461 -8.00 1.87 -32.06
CA VAL A 461 -8.16 3.30 -32.34
C VAL A 461 -9.44 3.54 -33.14
N VAL A 462 -10.34 4.37 -32.61
CA VAL A 462 -11.57 4.80 -33.30
C VAL A 462 -11.49 6.25 -33.79
N ALA A 463 -10.64 7.06 -33.17
CA ALA A 463 -10.32 8.39 -33.63
C ALA A 463 -8.95 8.83 -33.08
N ALA A 464 -8.19 9.56 -33.88
CA ALA A 464 -6.97 10.21 -33.43
C ALA A 464 -6.77 11.53 -34.17
N TRP A 465 -6.39 12.58 -33.44
CA TRP A 465 -6.17 13.90 -34.02
C TRP A 465 -5.13 14.69 -33.23
N VAL A 466 -4.49 15.63 -33.92
CA VAL A 466 -3.54 16.57 -33.34
C VAL A 466 -4.09 17.99 -33.37
N VAL A 467 -3.80 18.77 -32.33
CA VAL A 467 -4.12 20.19 -32.20
C VAL A 467 -2.86 20.95 -31.80
N GLU A 468 -2.60 22.08 -32.45
CA GLU A 468 -1.58 23.05 -32.02
C GLU A 468 -2.22 24.02 -31.02
N LEU A 469 -1.58 24.19 -29.86
CA LEU A 469 -2.01 25.08 -28.80
C LEU A 469 -1.25 26.42 -28.90
N SER A 470 -1.97 27.54 -28.88
CA SER A 470 -1.39 28.88 -29.06
C SER A 470 -1.39 29.76 -27.80
N ASP A 471 -1.93 29.28 -26.67
CA ASP A 471 -2.12 30.07 -25.44
C ASP A 471 -1.01 29.80 -24.40
N ALA A 472 -1.26 30.07 -23.11
CA ALA A 472 -0.31 29.86 -22.00
C ALA A 472 0.23 28.42 -21.91
N ASP A 473 -0.44 27.47 -22.56
CA ASP A 473 -0.12 26.06 -22.67
C ASP A 473 0.48 25.70 -24.05
N ALA A 474 1.18 26.63 -24.70
CA ALA A 474 1.63 26.48 -26.08
C ALA A 474 2.45 25.21 -26.34
N GLY A 475 2.11 24.51 -27.42
CA GLY A 475 2.64 23.18 -27.75
C GLY A 475 1.70 22.42 -28.68
N TRP A 476 1.75 21.09 -28.63
CA TRP A 476 0.84 20.21 -29.38
C TRP A 476 0.15 19.22 -28.44
N GLU A 477 -1.10 18.90 -28.75
CA GLU A 477 -1.83 17.81 -28.14
C GLU A 477 -2.19 16.77 -29.20
N LEU A 478 -1.88 15.51 -28.92
CA LEU A 478 -2.35 14.34 -29.66
C LEU A 478 -3.40 13.63 -28.80
N GLU A 479 -4.64 13.62 -29.27
CA GLU A 479 -5.73 12.87 -28.65
C GLU A 479 -5.95 11.57 -29.43
N VAL A 480 -6.07 10.46 -28.70
CA VAL A 480 -6.36 9.13 -29.24
C VAL A 480 -7.52 8.51 -28.45
N ALA A 481 -8.63 8.24 -29.13
CA ALA A 481 -9.75 7.49 -28.58
C ALA A 481 -9.62 6.01 -28.94
N VAL A 482 -9.68 5.15 -27.93
CA VAL A 482 -9.49 3.71 -28.04
C VAL A 482 -10.75 3.00 -27.53
N GLN A 483 -11.35 2.16 -28.38
CA GLN A 483 -12.51 1.34 -28.03
C GLN A 483 -12.08 -0.05 -27.55
N MET A 484 -12.52 -0.45 -26.36
CA MET A 484 -12.21 -1.76 -25.81
C MET A 484 -13.07 -2.87 -26.45
N PRO A 485 -12.56 -4.12 -26.55
CA PRO A 485 -13.35 -5.25 -27.07
C PRO A 485 -14.60 -5.51 -26.22
N ALA A 486 -15.68 -5.92 -26.88
CA ALA A 486 -16.99 -6.06 -26.24
C ALA A 486 -16.98 -7.07 -25.08
N GLU A 487 -16.20 -8.15 -25.19
CA GLU A 487 -16.05 -9.16 -24.14
C GLU A 487 -15.30 -8.62 -22.90
N HIS A 488 -14.36 -7.70 -23.09
CA HIS A 488 -13.68 -7.01 -21.98
C HIS A 488 -14.60 -5.96 -21.33
N VAL A 489 -15.40 -5.24 -22.13
CA VAL A 489 -16.43 -4.32 -21.61
C VAL A 489 -17.48 -5.06 -20.79
N ALA A 490 -17.92 -6.23 -21.25
CA ALA A 490 -18.84 -7.09 -20.50
C ALA A 490 -18.25 -7.58 -19.16
N SER A 491 -16.91 -7.58 -19.05
CA SER A 491 -16.19 -8.00 -17.84
C SER A 491 -15.81 -6.84 -16.91
N GLY A 492 -16.05 -5.58 -17.30
CA GLY A 492 -15.80 -4.42 -16.45
C GLY A 492 -15.04 -3.26 -17.11
N ALA A 493 -14.43 -3.47 -18.29
CA ALA A 493 -13.64 -2.44 -18.96
C ALA A 493 -14.45 -1.20 -19.33
N ALA A 494 -13.82 -0.02 -19.29
CA ALA A 494 -14.41 1.18 -19.88
C ALA A 494 -14.61 0.98 -21.40
N PRO A 495 -15.80 1.27 -21.96
CA PRO A 495 -16.07 1.05 -23.39
C PRO A 495 -15.14 1.84 -24.32
N VAL A 496 -14.86 3.09 -23.95
CA VAL A 496 -13.95 3.98 -24.66
C VAL A 496 -13.06 4.68 -23.63
N ALA A 497 -11.76 4.69 -23.92
CA ALA A 497 -10.78 5.45 -23.17
C ALA A 497 -10.06 6.43 -24.10
N HIS A 498 -9.61 7.54 -23.52
CA HIS A 498 -8.94 8.63 -24.21
C HIS A 498 -7.52 8.76 -23.69
N LEU A 499 -6.56 8.78 -24.60
CA LEU A 499 -5.14 9.02 -24.34
C LEU A 499 -4.78 10.37 -24.95
N ARG A 500 -4.46 11.34 -24.10
CA ARG A 500 -4.04 12.68 -24.51
C ARG A 500 -2.57 12.87 -24.21
N TRP A 501 -1.76 12.91 -25.26
CA TRP A 501 -0.34 13.26 -25.18
C TRP A 501 -0.17 14.75 -25.38
N ARG A 502 0.65 15.39 -24.54
CA ARG A 502 1.03 16.79 -24.67
C ARG A 502 2.54 16.92 -24.90
N PHE A 503 2.87 17.69 -25.93
CA PHE A 503 4.22 17.99 -26.38
C PHE A 503 4.46 19.50 -26.22
N PRO A 504 5.12 19.93 -25.14
CA PRO A 504 5.34 21.36 -24.90
C PRO A 504 6.29 21.97 -25.93
N LEU A 505 6.21 23.29 -26.14
CA LEU A 505 7.23 24.01 -26.91
C LEU A 505 8.59 23.92 -26.20
N ALA A 506 9.66 23.75 -26.97
CA ALA A 506 11.01 23.83 -26.44
C ALA A 506 11.23 25.22 -25.81
N GLY A 507 11.45 25.27 -24.50
CA GLY A 507 11.73 26.51 -23.79
C GLY A 507 12.97 27.20 -24.34
N SER A 508 12.90 28.52 -24.54
CA SER A 508 14.09 29.32 -24.82
C SER A 508 14.92 29.50 -23.53
N ASP A 509 16.23 29.25 -23.65
CA ASP A 509 17.32 29.71 -22.79
C ASP A 509 17.39 29.32 -21.30
N SER A 510 16.59 28.37 -20.79
CA SER A 510 16.86 27.74 -19.49
C SER A 510 16.88 26.22 -19.64
N GLY A 511 18.07 25.62 -19.47
CA GLY A 511 18.32 24.20 -19.71
C GLY A 511 17.38 23.29 -18.93
N GLY A 512 16.44 22.67 -19.65
CA GLY A 512 15.42 21.74 -19.17
C GLY A 512 14.06 22.09 -19.79
N GLY A 513 13.68 21.41 -20.88
CA GLY A 513 12.33 21.55 -21.45
C GLY A 513 11.25 21.00 -20.50
N GLU A 514 10.01 21.46 -20.64
CA GLU A 514 8.88 20.84 -19.95
C GLU A 514 8.74 19.36 -20.36
N PRO A 515 8.35 18.46 -19.44
CA PRO A 515 8.22 17.04 -19.75
C PRO A 515 7.08 16.78 -20.73
N LEU A 516 7.19 15.68 -21.48
CA LEU A 516 6.05 15.12 -22.19
C LEU A 516 5.01 14.66 -21.17
N ALA A 517 3.73 14.89 -21.43
CA ALA A 517 2.67 14.43 -20.53
C ALA A 517 1.71 13.49 -21.25
N LEU A 518 1.24 12.46 -20.55
CA LEU A 518 0.14 11.59 -20.97
C LEU A 518 -0.98 11.70 -19.94
N GLU A 519 -2.20 11.93 -20.41
CA GLU A 519 -3.41 11.74 -19.63
C GLU A 519 -4.22 10.58 -20.21
N VAL A 520 -4.56 9.59 -19.37
CA VAL A 520 -5.50 8.52 -19.67
C VAL A 520 -6.80 8.80 -18.94
N ARG A 521 -7.94 8.85 -19.65
CA ARG A 521 -9.26 9.10 -19.03
C ARG A 521 -10.37 8.28 -19.66
N TRP A 522 -11.41 8.02 -18.89
CA TRP A 522 -12.68 7.46 -19.35
C TRP A 522 -13.84 8.08 -18.58
N GLU A 523 -14.99 8.17 -19.23
CA GLU A 523 -16.18 8.81 -18.64
C GLU A 523 -17.01 7.85 -17.79
N ALA A 524 -17.14 6.60 -18.23
CA ALA A 524 -18.02 5.63 -17.59
C ALA A 524 -17.46 4.21 -17.73
N LYS A 525 -16.83 3.73 -16.66
CA LYS A 525 -16.56 2.31 -16.47
C LYS A 525 -17.76 1.65 -15.76
N PRO A 526 -18.28 0.50 -16.22
CA PRO A 526 -19.31 -0.23 -15.49
C PRO A 526 -18.75 -0.88 -14.21
N ALA A 527 -19.60 -1.01 -13.18
CA ALA A 527 -19.29 -1.85 -12.02
C ALA A 527 -19.23 -3.32 -12.44
N SER A 528 -18.19 -4.03 -12.00
CA SER A 528 -18.04 -5.47 -12.21
C SER A 528 -17.47 -6.13 -10.96
N ARG A 529 -17.97 -7.32 -10.65
CA ARG A 529 -17.39 -8.22 -9.62
C ARG A 529 -16.40 -9.20 -10.22
N LEU A 530 -16.48 -9.45 -11.53
CA LEU A 530 -15.53 -10.30 -12.23
C LEU A 530 -14.13 -9.71 -12.06
N PRO A 531 -13.12 -10.56 -11.81
CA PRO A 531 -11.77 -10.10 -11.58
C PRO A 531 -11.20 -9.45 -12.84
N GLU A 532 -10.81 -8.20 -12.70
CA GLU A 532 -10.29 -7.37 -13.79
C GLU A 532 -9.11 -6.52 -13.32
N ALA A 533 -8.30 -6.08 -14.28
CA ALA A 533 -7.31 -5.03 -14.08
C ALA A 533 -7.17 -4.18 -15.35
N THR A 534 -6.89 -2.90 -15.19
CA THR A 534 -6.59 -1.96 -16.29
C THR A 534 -5.18 -1.42 -16.12
N TRP A 535 -4.38 -1.51 -17.18
CA TRP A 535 -2.96 -1.18 -17.19
C TRP A 535 -2.64 -0.14 -18.26
N VAL A 536 -1.65 0.71 -17.99
CA VAL A 536 -0.94 1.47 -19.03
C VAL A 536 0.53 1.10 -19.03
N SER A 537 1.06 0.70 -20.18
CA SER A 537 2.44 0.21 -20.31
C SER A 537 3.35 1.24 -20.97
N PHE A 538 4.55 1.37 -20.42
CA PHE A 538 5.64 2.16 -20.97
C PHE A 538 6.85 1.27 -21.16
N VAL A 539 7.22 0.99 -22.41
CA VAL A 539 8.42 0.23 -22.76
C VAL A 539 9.36 1.18 -23.49
N PRO A 540 10.02 2.14 -22.81
CA PRO A 540 10.87 3.10 -23.49
C PRO A 540 12.15 2.46 -24.01
N THR A 541 12.69 3.00 -25.10
CA THR A 541 14.06 2.70 -25.52
C THR A 541 15.04 3.26 -24.50
N VAL A 542 15.70 2.38 -23.73
CA VAL A 542 16.76 2.72 -22.78
C VAL A 542 17.97 1.81 -22.98
N ALA A 543 19.18 2.36 -22.89
CA ALA A 543 20.40 1.60 -23.20
C ALA A 543 20.74 0.52 -22.15
N VAL A 544 20.35 0.73 -20.88
CA VAL A 544 20.64 -0.19 -19.77
C VAL A 544 19.41 -0.29 -18.85
N PRO A 545 18.40 -1.13 -19.20
CA PRO A 545 17.18 -1.27 -18.41
C PRO A 545 17.41 -1.65 -16.94
N GLU A 546 18.51 -2.32 -16.62
CA GLU A 546 18.86 -2.75 -15.25
C GLU A 546 19.09 -1.59 -14.28
N ARG A 547 19.18 -0.35 -14.80
CA ARG A 547 19.40 0.87 -14.01
C ARG A 547 18.13 1.59 -13.60
N TRP A 548 16.96 1.02 -13.81
CA TRP A 548 15.73 1.57 -13.23
C TRP A 548 15.83 1.61 -11.70
N LEU A 549 15.45 2.76 -11.16
CA LEU A 549 15.33 3.02 -9.73
C LEU A 549 13.96 3.64 -9.46
N PHE A 550 13.26 3.14 -8.46
CA PHE A 550 11.96 3.62 -8.02
C PHE A 550 12.12 4.47 -6.77
N ASP A 551 11.39 5.59 -6.74
CA ASP A 551 11.28 6.42 -5.56
C ASP A 551 10.40 5.75 -4.50
N LYS A 552 10.95 5.46 -3.32
CA LYS A 552 10.21 4.99 -2.16
C LYS A 552 10.58 5.81 -0.94
N LEU A 553 9.65 6.63 -0.44
CA LEU A 553 9.86 7.56 0.67
C LEU A 553 11.09 8.49 0.49
N GLY A 554 11.38 8.90 -0.75
CA GLY A 554 12.54 9.75 -1.05
C GLY A 554 13.87 9.00 -1.17
N GLN A 555 13.85 7.67 -1.12
CA GLN A 555 14.99 6.80 -1.39
C GLN A 555 14.88 6.17 -2.80
N ASP A 556 16.03 5.94 -3.43
CA ASP A 556 16.12 5.18 -4.67
C ASP A 556 16.21 3.67 -4.37
N VAL A 557 15.28 2.90 -4.89
CA VAL A 557 15.24 1.43 -4.73
C VAL A 557 15.24 0.77 -6.10
N SER A 558 16.15 -0.18 -6.32
CA SER A 558 16.12 -0.99 -7.54
C SER A 558 15.06 -2.08 -7.41
N PRO A 559 14.17 -2.28 -8.41
CA PRO A 559 13.25 -3.41 -8.41
C PRO A 559 13.96 -4.77 -8.55
N LEU A 560 15.27 -4.78 -8.81
CA LEU A 560 16.11 -5.98 -8.82
C LEU A 560 16.65 -6.34 -7.43
N ASP A 561 16.62 -5.42 -6.46
CA ASP A 561 17.13 -5.60 -5.09
C ASP A 561 15.97 -5.74 -4.08
N VAL A 562 15.08 -6.68 -4.38
CA VAL A 562 13.90 -7.00 -3.56
C VAL A 562 13.98 -8.47 -3.16
N VAL A 563 13.81 -8.78 -1.88
CA VAL A 563 13.86 -10.16 -1.39
C VAL A 563 12.71 -11.01 -1.96
N ARG A 564 12.89 -12.32 -2.01
CA ARG A 564 11.81 -13.25 -2.38
C ARG A 564 10.69 -13.16 -1.35
N HIS A 565 9.43 -13.29 -1.79
CA HIS A 565 8.22 -13.04 -0.99
C HIS A 565 8.11 -11.61 -0.40
N GLY A 566 8.95 -10.67 -0.83
CA GLY A 566 8.95 -9.27 -0.38
C GLY A 566 8.39 -8.30 -1.42
N GLY A 567 7.29 -8.65 -2.10
CA GLY A 567 6.58 -7.72 -2.99
C GLY A 567 7.36 -7.30 -4.25
N ARG A 568 7.75 -8.27 -5.09
CA ARG A 568 8.42 -8.02 -6.39
C ARG A 568 7.47 -7.67 -7.53
N SER A 569 6.20 -8.05 -7.41
CA SER A 569 5.21 -7.95 -8.50
C SER A 569 4.78 -6.52 -8.77
N LEU A 570 4.66 -5.72 -7.71
CA LEU A 570 4.05 -4.40 -7.75
C LEU A 570 4.71 -3.50 -6.70
N HIS A 571 5.02 -2.28 -7.10
CA HIS A 571 5.63 -1.27 -6.23
C HIS A 571 4.81 0.00 -6.26
N ALA A 572 4.62 0.66 -5.12
CA ALA A 572 4.07 2.00 -5.11
C ALA A 572 5.21 3.02 -5.24
N VAL A 573 5.20 3.77 -6.34
CA VAL A 573 6.24 4.72 -6.71
C VAL A 573 5.87 6.12 -6.23
N GLY A 574 6.82 6.76 -5.55
CA GLY A 574 6.72 8.11 -5.02
C GLY A 574 6.73 9.20 -6.08
N GLU A 575 6.73 10.46 -5.64
CA GLU A 575 6.60 11.63 -6.50
C GLU A 575 7.78 11.82 -7.46
N ARG A 576 8.99 11.37 -7.09
CA ARG A 576 10.17 11.47 -7.96
C ARG A 576 10.12 10.47 -9.13
N GLY A 577 9.18 9.53 -9.11
CA GLY A 577 8.92 8.58 -10.19
C GLY A 577 9.93 7.44 -10.27
N ALA A 578 9.88 6.73 -11.40
CA ALA A 578 10.91 5.78 -11.80
C ALA A 578 11.96 6.53 -12.64
N ARG A 579 13.25 6.33 -12.38
CA ARG A 579 14.32 6.88 -13.24
C ARG A 579 15.24 5.80 -13.78
N CYS A 580 15.72 6.01 -15.00
CA CYS A 580 16.84 5.28 -15.58
C CYS A 580 17.93 6.29 -15.99
N THR A 581 19.21 5.95 -15.80
CA THR A 581 20.34 6.80 -16.22
C THR A 581 21.43 5.97 -16.88
N GLY A 582 21.65 6.22 -18.17
CA GLY A 582 22.54 5.45 -19.03
C GLY A 582 23.38 6.33 -19.96
N PRO A 583 24.13 5.71 -20.89
CA PRO A 583 24.87 6.41 -21.95
C PRO A 583 23.99 7.26 -22.88
N ASP A 584 22.70 6.93 -22.95
CA ASP A 584 21.61 7.57 -23.69
C ASP A 584 20.94 8.72 -22.91
N GLY A 585 21.50 9.11 -21.76
CA GLY A 585 20.99 10.19 -20.91
C GLY A 585 20.16 9.67 -19.74
N ARG A 586 19.30 10.54 -19.22
CA ARG A 586 18.36 10.25 -18.14
C ARG A 586 16.95 10.15 -18.71
N LEU A 587 16.15 9.27 -18.13
CA LEU A 587 14.71 9.19 -18.37
C LEU A 587 13.99 9.08 -17.04
N VAL A 588 12.98 9.90 -16.81
CA VAL A 588 12.12 9.83 -15.62
C VAL A 588 10.67 9.65 -16.04
N LEU A 589 10.00 8.65 -15.47
CA LEU A 589 8.56 8.41 -15.59
C LEU A 589 7.90 8.71 -14.24
N ARG A 590 7.09 9.78 -14.17
CA ARG A 590 6.30 10.12 -12.98
C ARG A 590 4.85 9.71 -13.16
N THR A 591 4.27 9.10 -12.14
CA THR A 591 2.87 8.65 -12.13
C THR A 591 2.07 9.48 -11.13
N LEU A 592 1.37 10.51 -11.60
CA LEU A 592 0.80 11.51 -10.69
C LEU A 592 -0.40 10.98 -9.91
N ASP A 593 -1.18 10.09 -10.53
CA ASP A 593 -2.48 9.68 -9.98
C ASP A 593 -2.54 8.16 -9.66
N ALA A 594 -1.68 7.32 -10.26
CA ALA A 594 -1.59 5.88 -10.01
C ALA A 594 -0.17 5.47 -9.53
N PRO A 595 0.03 5.05 -8.27
CA PRO A 595 1.36 4.77 -7.74
C PRO A 595 1.89 3.39 -8.17
N LEU A 596 1.00 2.46 -8.48
CA LEU A 596 1.31 1.04 -8.57
C LEU A 596 1.97 0.69 -9.90
N MET A 597 3.22 0.25 -9.86
CA MET A 597 4.04 -0.05 -11.03
C MET A 597 4.60 -1.47 -10.94
N ALA A 598 4.35 -2.27 -11.97
CA ALA A 598 4.91 -3.59 -12.16
C ALA A 598 6.14 -3.50 -13.09
N PRO A 599 7.33 -3.91 -12.63
CA PRO A 599 8.55 -3.91 -13.44
C PRO A 599 8.61 -5.12 -14.37
N GLY A 600 8.94 -4.90 -15.64
CA GLY A 600 9.19 -5.94 -16.65
C GLY A 600 7.94 -6.61 -17.22
N ALA A 601 6.96 -6.94 -16.38
CA ALA A 601 5.69 -7.52 -16.82
C ALA A 601 4.54 -7.22 -15.82
N PRO A 602 3.28 -7.14 -16.30
CA PRO A 602 2.10 -6.98 -15.45
C PRO A 602 1.78 -8.30 -14.70
N ASN A 603 2.35 -8.47 -13.51
CA ASN A 603 2.30 -9.71 -12.72
C ASN A 603 1.30 -9.63 -11.54
N LEU A 604 0.02 -9.37 -11.82
CA LEU A 604 -1.04 -9.51 -10.80
C LEU A 604 -1.29 -10.99 -10.46
N LEU A 605 -1.70 -11.26 -9.21
CA LEU A 605 -1.95 -12.61 -8.70
C LEU A 605 -0.74 -13.55 -8.82
N ASP A 606 0.43 -13.04 -8.43
CA ASP A 606 1.67 -13.79 -8.25
C ASP A 606 2.35 -13.32 -6.95
N ALA A 607 2.33 -14.17 -5.93
CA ALA A 607 2.90 -13.90 -4.60
C ALA A 607 4.43 -14.12 -4.57
N ASP A 608 4.97 -14.84 -5.56
CA ASP A 608 6.40 -15.16 -5.66
C ASP A 608 6.91 -15.09 -7.10
N PRO A 609 6.81 -13.92 -7.75
CA PRO A 609 7.29 -13.78 -9.11
C PRO A 609 8.83 -13.90 -9.15
N PRO A 610 9.40 -14.25 -10.32
CA PRO A 610 10.82 -14.16 -10.54
C PRO A 610 11.32 -12.71 -10.41
N VAL A 611 12.64 -12.53 -10.35
CA VAL A 611 13.25 -11.20 -10.50
C VAL A 611 12.84 -10.64 -11.88
N PRO A 612 12.37 -9.38 -11.97
CA PRO A 612 11.78 -8.86 -13.20
C PRO A 612 12.81 -8.65 -14.31
N GLU A 613 12.42 -8.96 -15.55
CA GLU A 613 13.19 -8.64 -16.76
C GLU A 613 12.86 -7.22 -17.23
N LEU A 614 13.69 -6.25 -16.87
CA LEU A 614 13.37 -4.82 -17.03
C LEU A 614 13.33 -4.32 -18.48
N SER A 615 13.80 -5.12 -19.45
CA SER A 615 13.60 -4.83 -20.87
C SER A 615 12.13 -4.93 -21.30
N GLY A 616 11.27 -5.60 -20.52
CA GLY A 616 9.82 -5.62 -20.77
C GLY A 616 9.10 -4.32 -20.42
N GLY A 617 9.79 -3.35 -19.81
CA GLY A 617 9.27 -2.01 -19.52
C GLY A 617 8.67 -1.85 -18.13
N LEU A 618 7.82 -0.84 -17.97
CA LEU A 618 7.16 -0.46 -16.74
C LEU A 618 5.64 -0.40 -16.97
N HIS A 619 4.87 -1.16 -16.20
CA HIS A 619 3.42 -1.27 -16.36
C HIS A 619 2.71 -0.66 -15.16
N VAL A 620 1.94 0.40 -15.35
CA VAL A 620 1.23 1.08 -14.26
C VAL A 620 -0.19 0.51 -14.15
N LEU A 621 -0.54 0.03 -12.96
CA LEU A 621 -1.88 -0.46 -12.63
C LEU A 621 -2.79 0.75 -12.37
N LEU A 622 -3.80 0.92 -13.22
CA LEU A 622 -4.78 2.01 -13.11
C LEU A 622 -5.97 1.63 -12.24
N HIS A 623 -6.34 0.35 -12.24
CA HIS A 623 -7.47 -0.21 -11.49
C HIS A 623 -7.35 -1.72 -11.46
N ASP A 624 -7.75 -2.36 -10.36
CA ASP A 624 -8.14 -3.79 -10.32
C ASP A 624 -9.26 -4.01 -9.30
N ASN A 625 -9.80 -5.21 -9.20
CA ASN A 625 -10.71 -5.59 -8.10
C ASN A 625 -10.37 -7.00 -7.60
N CYS A 626 -9.09 -7.39 -7.67
CA CYS A 626 -8.69 -8.78 -7.60
C CYS A 626 -8.74 -9.36 -6.18
N TRP A 627 -8.62 -8.54 -5.13
CA TRP A 627 -8.56 -9.03 -3.77
C TRP A 627 -9.95 -9.18 -3.13
N GLY A 628 -10.23 -10.33 -2.52
CA GLY A 628 -11.51 -10.70 -1.91
C GLY A 628 -11.64 -10.38 -0.41
N THR A 629 -10.80 -9.50 0.13
CA THR A 629 -10.80 -9.13 1.56
C THR A 629 -11.52 -7.79 1.80
N ASN A 630 -10.92 -6.85 2.52
CA ASN A 630 -11.45 -5.55 2.90
C ASN A 630 -11.21 -4.40 1.90
N PHE A 631 -11.22 -4.70 0.60
CA PHE A 631 -11.06 -3.72 -0.47
C PHE A 631 -12.32 -3.63 -1.34
N PRO A 632 -12.54 -2.51 -2.05
CA PRO A 632 -13.59 -2.41 -3.05
C PRO A 632 -13.64 -3.59 -4.03
N MET A 633 -14.74 -4.35 -3.96
CA MET A 633 -14.99 -5.51 -4.81
C MET A 633 -15.49 -5.15 -6.21
N TRP A 634 -15.90 -3.89 -6.39
CA TRP A 634 -16.26 -3.28 -7.66
C TRP A 634 -15.98 -1.78 -7.62
N ASN A 635 -15.60 -1.23 -8.78
CA ASN A 635 -15.44 0.21 -9.01
C ASN A 635 -16.13 0.60 -10.32
N GLU A 636 -16.70 1.80 -10.36
CA GLU A 636 -17.43 2.32 -11.51
C GLU A 636 -17.25 3.83 -11.70
N GLY A 637 -17.68 4.31 -12.85
CA GLY A 637 -17.73 5.72 -13.18
C GLY A 637 -16.45 6.25 -13.85
N PRO A 638 -16.23 7.57 -13.80
CA PRO A 638 -15.11 8.19 -14.48
C PRO A 638 -13.80 7.99 -13.72
N ALA A 639 -12.70 7.96 -14.46
CA ALA A 639 -11.36 8.09 -13.89
C ALA A 639 -10.42 8.81 -14.85
N ARG A 640 -9.33 9.33 -14.29
CA ARG A 640 -8.31 10.12 -14.98
C ARG A 640 -6.96 9.88 -14.31
N PHE A 641 -5.94 9.63 -15.12
CA PHE A 641 -4.58 9.35 -14.68
C PHE A 641 -3.59 10.13 -15.51
N ARG A 642 -2.68 10.85 -14.85
CA ARG A 642 -1.64 11.64 -15.50
C ARG A 642 -0.25 11.06 -15.27
N PHE A 643 0.55 11.17 -16.31
CA PHE A 643 1.92 10.71 -16.38
C PHE A 643 2.80 11.80 -16.96
N GLU A 644 4.04 11.87 -16.50
CA GLU A 644 5.06 12.74 -17.08
C GLU A 644 6.27 11.89 -17.48
N LEU A 645 6.78 12.14 -18.69
CA LEU A 645 7.97 11.53 -19.23
C LEU A 645 9.00 12.63 -19.52
N ASP A 646 10.08 12.61 -18.75
CA ASP A 646 11.15 13.61 -18.77
C ASP A 646 12.44 12.97 -19.31
N PRO A 647 12.73 13.13 -20.61
CA PRO A 647 14.01 12.78 -21.21
C PRO A 647 14.99 13.95 -21.01
N SER A 648 16.03 13.73 -20.20
CA SER A 648 17.10 14.71 -19.92
C SER A 648 18.50 14.19 -20.19
#